data_AF-A0A8T0SKF8-F1
#
_entry.id   AF-A0A8T0SKF8-F1
#
_cell.length_a   1.000
_cell.length_b   1.000
_cell.length_c   1.000
_cell.angle_alpha   90.00
_cell.angle_beta   90.00
_cell.angle_gamma   90.00
#
_symmetry.space_group_name_H-M   'P 1'
#
loop_
_entity.id
_entity.type
_entity.pdbx_description
1 polymer ?
#
loop_
_entity_poly.entity_id
_entity_poly.type
_entity_poly.pdbx_seq_one_letter_code
_entity_poly.pdbx_strand_id
1 'polypeptide(L)'
;MDGDQRRHAAAVVTVRARDSPARRLIAWLQLLFRAFVQRYGGVASWDAAGAPALVIAAAAFFLQRALRRRYLSWEESSRLRLRTAAAVTVQAAVRATVARRELSLRKQISAATRIQVAQWRAHRAVWSYLMTKRAALICQRAWRQGIASRELRKLRLEDLEREMVDEMCRLREMVDVLQQAVNDAETRTVNEREAAKKAIAESDTEKVTSLNAEVDRLKDLLGAEMKETFAAKKALAEAELRNEKLARLLGVEEVKNKRLQDSLKRMEEKASNLDEENKMLRQAVASIPTIKSTSTEKHETPNIQESPDNEETPNGAVKPIIVDSEGTIHEKSPEQPSSNGHEAEKQQQDLLIKCLSEDLGFSIGRPIAAYLIYRCLVHWRSFEEERTSVFDRIIQKITAALEGRDNNDTLAYWLSNSCTLLVLLQRTLKINGVAALARQRRRASPLKVPQENQDASHPDRTVSDGQLISGLAEVNQVEAKYPAIAFKQQLTALLEKVYGIIRHNLKKELSPLLSLCIQAPRTFVVSPRGSCSQGPDLAQQASMAHWQSIIKILTNSLNILKSNYVPAFLICKLFTQIFSFINVQLFNSLLLRRECCSFSNGEFVKAGLDELEHWCFWLTEEYAGSAWDELKHIRQAVTLLILEEKHSRSLTEITDDFCPALSMQQLYRISTMYCDDKYGTLGIPPEVISSMRTKMIEGSSSPSAHDDINSFLLDDDFSIPFSVDDIAKLMVHVDVADMDLPPLIQESNGSKLGH
;
A
#
# COMPACT_ATOMS: atom_id res chain seq x y z
N MET A 1 66.21 3.17 -13.46
CA MET A 1 66.87 2.84 -14.74
C MET A 1 65.92 3.13 -15.92
N ASP A 2 65.55 4.39 -16.20
CA ASP A 2 64.74 4.76 -17.40
C ASP A 2 64.98 6.23 -17.84
N GLY A 3 66.12 6.81 -17.48
CA GLY A 3 66.46 8.20 -17.82
C GLY A 3 67.12 8.35 -19.19
N ASP A 4 68.09 7.49 -19.49
CA ASP A 4 69.04 7.72 -20.59
C ASP A 4 68.62 7.13 -21.94
N GLN A 5 67.73 6.12 -21.97
CA GLN A 5 67.18 5.61 -23.24
C GLN A 5 66.40 6.70 -24.01
N ARG A 6 65.79 7.66 -23.31
CA ARG A 6 65.12 8.82 -23.95
C ARG A 6 66.11 9.83 -24.56
N ARG A 7 67.35 9.91 -24.04
CA ARG A 7 68.39 10.80 -24.58
C ARG A 7 68.98 10.27 -25.88
N HIS A 8 69.25 8.97 -25.98
CA HIS A 8 69.74 8.38 -27.23
C HIS A 8 68.69 8.39 -28.35
N ALA A 9 67.40 8.19 -28.06
CA ALA A 9 66.33 8.32 -29.04
C ALA A 9 66.29 9.73 -29.69
N ALA A 10 66.47 10.80 -28.89
CA ALA A 10 66.52 12.17 -29.38
C ALA A 10 67.77 12.46 -30.24
N ALA A 11 68.91 11.83 -29.95
CA ALA A 11 70.13 11.97 -30.73
C ALA A 11 70.02 11.32 -32.13
N VAL A 12 69.39 10.15 -32.25
CA VAL A 12 69.25 9.44 -33.53
C VAL A 12 68.33 10.20 -34.51
N VAL A 13 67.30 10.90 -34.01
CA VAL A 13 66.38 11.69 -34.86
C VAL A 13 67.04 12.96 -35.42
N THR A 14 67.94 13.60 -34.66
CA THR A 14 68.57 14.86 -35.07
C THR A 14 69.68 14.69 -36.13
N VAL A 15 70.32 13.52 -36.22
CA VAL A 15 71.38 13.25 -37.22
C VAL A 15 70.84 13.09 -38.65
N ARG A 16 69.62 12.54 -38.83
CA ARG A 16 69.01 12.38 -40.18
C ARG A 16 68.49 13.68 -40.81
N ALA A 17 68.54 14.82 -40.11
CA ALA A 17 67.96 16.09 -40.56
C ALA A 17 68.92 17.02 -41.35
N ARG A 18 70.16 16.61 -41.65
CA ARG A 18 71.14 17.48 -42.34
C ARG A 18 71.00 17.53 -43.87
N ASP A 19 70.65 16.42 -44.51
CA ASP A 19 70.65 16.27 -45.97
C ASP A 19 69.28 16.57 -46.62
N SER A 20 68.80 17.81 -46.49
CA SER A 20 67.60 18.23 -47.20
C SER A 20 67.88 18.43 -48.70
N PRO A 21 66.99 17.99 -49.62
CA PRO A 21 67.19 18.17 -51.05
C PRO A 21 67.24 19.65 -51.46
N ALA A 22 66.67 20.55 -50.64
CA ALA A 22 66.80 21.99 -50.79
C ALA A 22 68.25 22.48 -50.71
N ARG A 23 69.09 21.95 -49.79
CA ARG A 23 70.53 22.30 -49.75
C ARG A 23 71.25 21.84 -51.02
N ARG A 24 70.97 20.62 -51.49
CA ARG A 24 71.54 20.08 -52.73
C ARG A 24 71.13 20.90 -53.95
N LEU A 25 69.87 21.34 -54.03
CA LEU A 25 69.36 22.22 -55.09
C LEU A 25 70.02 23.61 -55.05
N ILE A 26 70.20 24.20 -53.86
CA ILE A 26 70.87 25.50 -53.70
C ILE A 26 72.35 25.41 -54.14
N ALA A 27 73.06 24.34 -53.75
CA ALA A 27 74.44 24.11 -54.19
C ALA A 27 74.53 23.93 -55.73
N TRP A 28 73.60 23.20 -56.33
CA TRP A 28 73.50 23.07 -57.79
C TRP A 28 73.23 24.40 -58.49
N LEU A 29 72.32 25.22 -57.97
CA LEU A 29 72.03 26.56 -58.50
C LEU A 29 73.23 27.51 -58.36
N GLN A 30 73.99 27.41 -57.26
CA GLN A 30 75.23 28.18 -57.07
C GLN A 30 76.35 27.74 -58.03
N LEU A 31 76.48 26.43 -58.30
CA LEU A 31 77.40 25.90 -59.31
C LEU A 31 77.01 26.35 -60.73
N LEU A 32 75.74 26.23 -61.10
CA LEU A 32 75.22 26.72 -62.39
C LEU A 32 75.43 28.23 -62.55
N PHE A 33 75.19 29.02 -61.50
CA PHE A 33 75.40 30.46 -61.55
C PHE A 33 76.90 30.83 -61.69
N ARG A 34 77.80 30.14 -60.99
CA ARG A 34 79.26 30.32 -61.17
C ARG A 34 79.71 29.95 -62.58
N ALA A 35 79.26 28.81 -63.10
CA ALA A 35 79.56 28.37 -64.47
C ALA A 35 78.99 29.34 -65.53
N PHE A 36 77.80 29.89 -65.30
CA PHE A 36 77.19 30.90 -66.17
C PHE A 36 78.00 32.20 -66.17
N VAL A 37 78.37 32.73 -64.99
CA VAL A 37 79.21 33.93 -64.87
C VAL A 37 80.58 33.74 -65.52
N GLN A 38 81.22 32.58 -65.34
CA GLN A 38 82.49 32.28 -66.02
C GLN A 38 82.35 32.15 -67.55
N ARG A 39 81.20 31.68 -68.05
CA ARG A 39 81.00 31.46 -69.50
C ARG A 39 80.52 32.71 -70.26
N TYR A 40 79.89 33.67 -69.58
CA TYR A 40 79.35 34.89 -70.20
C TYR A 40 80.01 36.20 -69.74
N GLY A 41 80.80 36.19 -68.66
CA GLY A 41 81.50 37.39 -68.16
C GLY A 41 82.59 37.96 -69.07
N GLY A 42 82.94 37.27 -70.16
CA GLY A 42 83.91 37.73 -71.16
C GLY A 42 83.32 38.42 -72.40
N VAL A 43 81.98 38.51 -72.54
CA VAL A 43 81.33 39.06 -73.75
C VAL A 43 81.03 40.55 -73.55
N ALA A 44 82.08 41.37 -73.67
CA ALA A 44 82.01 42.83 -73.54
C ALA A 44 82.38 43.55 -74.85
N SER A 45 81.60 43.34 -75.92
CA SER A 45 81.50 44.21 -77.11
C SER A 45 80.46 43.67 -78.12
N TRP A 46 80.05 44.52 -79.07
CA TRP A 46 79.22 44.23 -80.26
C TRP A 46 77.71 43.93 -80.04
N ASP A 47 76.95 45.02 -79.91
CA ASP A 47 75.80 45.42 -80.75
C ASP A 47 74.51 44.57 -80.92
N ALA A 48 73.40 45.32 -80.91
CA ALA A 48 72.23 45.18 -81.79
C ALA A 48 71.30 43.94 -81.71
N ALA A 49 71.24 43.19 -80.59
CA ALA A 49 70.08 42.31 -80.33
C ALA A 49 69.78 42.09 -78.82
N GLY A 50 69.03 42.98 -78.18
CA GLY A 50 68.72 42.91 -76.73
C GLY A 50 67.77 41.79 -76.27
N ALA A 51 67.32 40.90 -77.15
CA ALA A 51 66.26 39.93 -76.87
C ALA A 51 66.66 38.71 -75.98
N PRO A 52 67.75 37.96 -76.24
CA PRO A 52 67.96 36.66 -75.59
C PRO A 52 68.29 36.79 -74.09
N ALA A 53 69.01 37.85 -73.69
CA ALA A 53 69.37 38.06 -72.29
C ALA A 53 68.14 38.28 -71.39
N LEU A 54 67.15 39.06 -71.85
CA LEU A 54 65.91 39.31 -71.12
C LEU A 54 65.04 38.04 -71.03
N VAL A 55 64.96 37.24 -72.10
CA VAL A 55 64.21 35.98 -72.10
C VAL A 55 64.83 34.98 -71.12
N ILE A 56 66.15 34.84 -71.08
CA ILE A 56 66.85 33.95 -70.15
C ILE A 56 66.67 34.42 -68.69
N ALA A 57 66.80 35.74 -68.43
CA ALA A 57 66.57 36.31 -67.10
C ALA A 57 65.12 36.12 -66.62
N ALA A 58 64.14 36.33 -67.50
CA ALA A 58 62.73 36.10 -67.20
C ALA A 58 62.46 34.61 -66.91
N ALA A 59 62.97 33.69 -67.73
CA ALA A 59 62.83 32.25 -67.52
C ALA A 59 63.43 31.81 -66.17
N ALA A 60 64.61 32.31 -65.80
CA ALA A 60 65.24 32.04 -64.51
C ALA A 60 64.39 32.58 -63.33
N PHE A 61 63.82 33.78 -63.45
CA PHE A 61 62.94 34.37 -62.44
C PHE A 61 61.63 33.57 -62.27
N PHE A 62 60.99 33.16 -63.37
CA PHE A 62 59.80 32.31 -63.32
C PHE A 62 60.11 30.94 -62.71
N LEU A 63 61.25 30.32 -63.03
CA LEU A 63 61.67 29.05 -62.46
C LEU A 63 61.94 29.16 -60.95
N GLN A 64 62.65 30.20 -60.49
CA GLN A 64 62.82 30.48 -59.06
C GLN A 64 61.49 30.71 -58.35
N ARG A 65 60.57 31.48 -58.95
CA ARG A 65 59.24 31.77 -58.39
C ARG A 65 58.38 30.51 -58.28
N ALA A 66 58.44 29.61 -59.26
CA ALA A 66 57.77 28.31 -59.23
C ALA A 66 58.35 27.39 -58.15
N LEU A 67 59.68 27.25 -58.08
CA LEU A 67 60.36 26.43 -57.08
C LEU A 67 60.11 26.93 -55.65
N ARG A 68 60.17 28.25 -55.41
CA ARG A 68 59.90 28.85 -54.09
C ARG A 68 58.46 28.61 -53.63
N ARG A 69 57.47 28.73 -54.53
CA ARG A 69 56.06 28.40 -54.24
C ARG A 69 55.87 26.92 -53.90
N ARG A 70 56.47 26.02 -54.70
CA ARG A 70 56.37 24.56 -54.50
C ARG A 70 57.04 24.10 -53.19
N TYR A 71 58.16 24.73 -52.82
CA TYR A 71 58.84 24.49 -51.55
C TYR A 71 57.99 24.94 -50.33
N LEU A 72 57.45 26.16 -50.34
CA LEU A 72 56.62 26.69 -49.24
C LEU A 72 55.36 25.83 -49.02
N SER A 73 54.65 25.48 -50.10
CA SER A 73 53.48 24.60 -50.05
C SER A 73 53.82 23.21 -49.47
N TRP A 74 55.00 22.66 -49.80
CA TRP A 74 55.49 21.41 -49.21
C TRP A 74 55.82 21.55 -47.73
N GLU A 75 56.44 22.65 -47.30
CA GLU A 75 56.84 22.89 -45.91
C GLU A 75 55.61 23.04 -44.99
N GLU A 76 54.58 23.76 -45.46
CA GLU A 76 53.27 23.88 -44.80
C GLU A 76 52.54 22.54 -44.73
N SER A 77 52.42 21.83 -45.86
CA SER A 77 51.80 20.49 -45.93
C SER A 77 52.53 19.45 -45.08
N SER A 78 53.82 19.64 -44.81
CA SER A 78 54.62 18.77 -43.94
C SER A 78 54.38 19.11 -42.47
N ARG A 79 54.39 20.39 -42.10
CA ARG A 79 54.05 20.84 -40.72
C ARG A 79 52.62 20.47 -40.32
N LEU A 80 51.65 20.57 -41.23
CA LEU A 80 50.26 20.20 -40.96
C LEU A 80 50.10 18.70 -40.72
N ARG A 81 50.77 17.86 -41.52
CA ARG A 81 50.77 16.39 -41.32
C ARG A 81 51.47 15.97 -40.02
N LEU A 82 52.55 16.63 -39.63
CA LEU A 82 53.20 16.34 -38.35
C LEU A 82 52.34 16.74 -37.14
N ARG A 83 51.66 17.90 -37.22
CA ARG A 83 50.73 18.37 -36.17
C ARG A 83 49.49 17.49 -36.03
N THR A 84 48.90 17.04 -37.15
CA THR A 84 47.73 16.15 -37.13
C THR A 84 48.09 14.75 -36.61
N ALA A 85 49.23 14.18 -37.01
CA ALA A 85 49.72 12.92 -36.44
C ALA A 85 49.93 13.02 -34.92
N ALA A 86 50.55 14.09 -34.42
CA ALA A 86 50.73 14.33 -32.99
C ALA A 86 49.39 14.54 -32.25
N ALA A 87 48.41 15.22 -32.85
CA ALA A 87 47.08 15.38 -32.27
C ALA A 87 46.36 14.02 -32.15
N VAL A 88 46.45 13.16 -33.16
CA VAL A 88 45.85 11.81 -33.14
C VAL A 88 46.48 10.92 -32.06
N THR A 89 47.80 10.93 -31.87
CA THR A 89 48.44 10.13 -30.81
C THR A 89 48.06 10.62 -29.41
N VAL A 90 47.97 11.93 -29.19
CA VAL A 90 47.48 12.50 -27.92
C VAL A 90 46.00 12.16 -27.69
N GLN A 91 45.14 12.29 -28.70
CA GLN A 91 43.72 11.90 -28.60
C GLN A 91 43.55 10.40 -28.30
N ALA A 92 44.35 9.53 -28.94
CA ALA A 92 44.34 8.10 -28.67
C ALA A 92 44.77 7.78 -27.23
N ALA A 93 45.84 8.43 -26.73
CA ALA A 93 46.29 8.28 -25.35
C ALA A 93 45.22 8.73 -24.33
N VAL A 94 44.59 9.90 -24.56
CA VAL A 94 43.49 10.39 -23.71
C VAL A 94 42.33 9.38 -23.71
N ARG A 95 41.84 8.94 -24.88
CA ARG A 95 40.78 7.93 -25.00
C ARG A 95 41.13 6.63 -24.25
N ALA A 96 42.37 6.14 -24.38
CA ALA A 96 42.84 4.96 -23.66
C ALA A 96 42.86 5.15 -22.13
N THR A 97 43.25 6.33 -21.63
CA THR A 97 43.20 6.60 -20.17
C THR A 97 41.77 6.69 -19.62
N VAL A 98 40.83 7.26 -20.39
CA VAL A 98 39.40 7.29 -20.04
C VAL A 98 38.83 5.87 -19.97
N ALA A 99 39.07 5.05 -20.99
CA ALA A 99 38.62 3.65 -21.03
C ALA A 99 39.18 2.82 -19.86
N ARG A 100 40.45 3.01 -19.49
CA ARG A 100 41.06 2.34 -18.30
C ARG A 100 40.41 2.78 -16.99
N ARG A 101 40.11 4.07 -16.82
CA ARG A 101 39.41 4.59 -15.64
C ARG A 101 37.99 4.03 -15.53
N GLU A 102 37.27 3.97 -16.65
CA GLU A 102 35.92 3.41 -16.67
C GLU A 102 35.90 1.90 -16.38
N LEU A 103 36.84 1.13 -16.95
CA LEU A 103 37.01 -0.29 -16.64
C LEU A 103 37.29 -0.52 -15.15
N SER A 104 38.12 0.32 -14.53
CA SER A 104 38.41 0.28 -13.09
C SER A 104 37.16 0.53 -12.26
N LEU A 105 36.38 1.57 -12.61
CA LEU A 105 35.13 1.91 -11.94
C LEU A 105 34.08 0.79 -12.07
N ARG A 106 33.92 0.20 -13.26
CA ARG A 106 33.03 -0.95 -13.50
C ARG A 106 33.43 -2.15 -12.63
N LYS A 107 34.73 -2.44 -12.49
CA LYS A 107 35.23 -3.49 -11.58
C LYS A 107 34.94 -3.19 -10.11
N GLN A 108 35.15 -1.95 -9.65
CA GLN A 108 34.85 -1.54 -8.28
C GLN A 108 33.35 -1.65 -7.95
N ILE A 109 32.47 -1.19 -8.85
CA ILE A 109 31.01 -1.31 -8.69
C ILE A 109 30.58 -2.78 -8.67
N SER A 110 31.15 -3.63 -9.52
CA SER A 110 30.87 -5.08 -9.53
C SER A 110 31.35 -5.79 -8.24
N ALA A 111 32.46 -5.36 -7.65
CA ALA A 111 32.92 -5.87 -6.36
C ALA A 111 32.02 -5.41 -5.21
N ALA A 112 31.68 -4.12 -5.15
CA ALA A 112 30.81 -3.54 -4.12
C ALA A 112 29.42 -4.19 -4.12
N THR A 113 28.79 -4.33 -5.29
CA THR A 113 27.48 -5.00 -5.43
C THR A 113 27.52 -6.47 -5.01
N ARG A 114 28.60 -7.22 -5.35
CA ARG A 114 28.79 -8.59 -4.87
C ARG A 114 28.88 -8.66 -3.33
N ILE A 115 29.62 -7.75 -2.70
CA ILE A 115 29.75 -7.68 -1.23
C ILE A 115 28.42 -7.34 -0.57
N GLN A 116 27.72 -6.31 -1.07
CA GLN A 116 26.41 -5.88 -0.55
C GLN A 116 25.36 -6.99 -0.65
N VAL A 117 25.29 -7.68 -1.79
CA VAL A 117 24.33 -8.80 -1.98
C VAL A 117 24.71 -10.01 -1.11
N ALA A 118 25.99 -10.28 -0.87
CA ALA A 118 26.42 -11.33 0.06
C ALA A 118 26.05 -10.99 1.52
N GLN A 119 26.30 -9.75 1.96
CA GLN A 119 25.92 -9.25 3.29
C GLN A 119 24.40 -9.27 3.48
N TRP A 120 23.62 -8.85 2.49
CA TRP A 120 22.15 -8.90 2.54
C TRP A 120 21.62 -10.34 2.63
N ARG A 121 22.20 -11.29 1.88
CA ARG A 121 21.84 -12.72 1.98
C ARG A 121 22.16 -13.29 3.37
N ALA A 122 23.32 -12.95 3.94
CA ALA A 122 23.68 -13.36 5.30
C ALA A 122 22.71 -12.76 6.35
N HIS A 123 22.40 -11.46 6.25
CA HIS A 123 21.45 -10.80 7.13
C HIS A 123 20.04 -11.42 7.03
N ARG A 124 19.55 -11.70 5.82
CA ARG A 124 18.26 -12.38 5.60
C ARG A 124 18.23 -13.78 6.21
N ALA A 125 19.32 -14.54 6.12
CA ALA A 125 19.41 -15.87 6.75
C ALA A 125 19.40 -15.79 8.29
N VAL A 126 20.18 -14.87 8.88
CA VAL A 126 20.21 -14.63 10.33
C VAL A 126 18.83 -14.17 10.83
N TRP A 127 18.18 -13.24 10.13
CA TRP A 127 16.83 -12.78 10.47
C TRP A 127 15.79 -13.91 10.41
N SER A 128 15.82 -14.75 9.36
CA SER A 128 14.94 -15.93 9.24
C SER A 128 15.15 -16.93 10.38
N TYR A 129 16.40 -17.14 10.83
CA TYR A 129 16.72 -17.97 11.98
C TYR A 129 16.23 -17.36 13.30
N LEU A 130 16.37 -16.05 13.50
CA LEU A 130 15.86 -15.35 14.69
C LEU A 130 14.33 -15.38 14.75
N MET A 131 13.63 -15.21 13.63
CA MET A 131 12.17 -15.27 13.57
C MET A 131 11.63 -16.68 13.84
N THR A 132 12.24 -17.72 13.26
CA THR A 132 11.87 -19.13 13.56
C THR A 132 12.18 -19.51 15.01
N LYS A 133 13.31 -19.03 15.58
CA LYS A 133 13.62 -19.19 17.02
C LYS A 133 12.59 -18.47 17.91
N ARG A 134 12.16 -17.26 17.54
CA ARG A 134 11.13 -16.48 18.27
C ARG A 134 9.78 -17.21 18.24
N ALA A 135 9.35 -17.70 17.07
CA ALA A 135 8.13 -18.50 16.92
C ALA A 135 8.18 -19.77 17.78
N ALA A 136 9.28 -20.52 17.75
CA ALA A 136 9.46 -21.72 18.57
C ALA A 136 9.36 -21.42 20.08
N LEU A 137 9.95 -20.32 20.56
CA LEU A 137 9.85 -19.89 21.96
C LEU A 137 8.42 -19.48 22.36
N ILE A 138 7.66 -18.85 21.46
CA ILE A 138 6.25 -18.51 21.68
C ILE A 138 5.41 -19.79 21.79
N CYS A 139 5.56 -20.73 20.85
CA CYS A 139 4.86 -22.02 20.90
C CYS A 139 5.20 -22.82 22.17
N GLN A 140 6.47 -22.84 22.59
CA GLN A 140 6.88 -23.50 23.84
C GLN A 140 6.27 -22.84 25.09
N ARG A 141 6.19 -21.50 25.14
CA ARG A 141 5.53 -20.78 26.25
C ARG A 141 4.03 -21.09 26.28
N ALA A 142 3.34 -20.97 25.15
CA ALA A 142 1.90 -21.24 25.05
C ALA A 142 1.56 -22.70 25.41
N TRP A 143 2.39 -23.67 24.98
CA TRP A 143 2.21 -25.08 25.33
C TRP A 143 2.40 -25.35 26.82
N ARG A 144 3.45 -24.80 27.45
CA ARG A 144 3.68 -24.91 28.91
C ARG A 144 2.55 -24.25 29.71
N GLN A 145 2.10 -23.06 29.31
CA GLN A 145 0.96 -22.38 29.92
C GLN A 145 -0.33 -23.20 29.74
N GLY A 146 -0.52 -23.83 28.58
CA GLY A 146 -1.64 -24.74 28.31
C GLY A 146 -1.64 -26.00 29.18
N ILE A 147 -0.47 -26.50 29.59
CA ILE A 147 -0.33 -27.62 30.55
C ILE A 147 -0.63 -27.14 31.98
N ALA A 148 0.01 -26.07 32.45
CA ALA A 148 -0.24 -25.53 33.78
C ALA A 148 -1.72 -25.14 33.99
N SER A 149 -2.35 -24.56 32.96
CA SER A 149 -3.79 -24.25 32.95
C SER A 149 -4.71 -25.48 32.83
N ARG A 150 -4.20 -26.69 32.57
CA ARG A 150 -4.95 -27.96 32.70
C ARG A 150 -4.76 -28.55 34.10
N GLU A 151 -3.53 -28.53 34.62
CA GLU A 151 -3.19 -29.01 35.96
C GLU A 151 -3.92 -28.20 37.05
N LEU A 152 -3.89 -26.87 36.97
CA LEU A 152 -4.66 -25.98 37.85
C LEU A 152 -6.18 -26.23 37.78
N ARG A 153 -6.71 -26.66 36.61
CA ARG A 153 -8.12 -27.03 36.48
C ARG A 153 -8.44 -28.39 37.10
N LYS A 154 -7.51 -29.35 37.09
CA LYS A 154 -7.66 -30.61 37.83
C LYS A 154 -7.67 -30.35 39.33
N LEU A 155 -6.66 -29.64 39.85
CA LEU A 155 -6.57 -29.31 41.27
C LEU A 155 -7.83 -28.59 41.77
N ARG A 156 -8.32 -27.58 41.05
CA ARG A 156 -9.59 -26.90 41.38
C ARG A 156 -10.83 -27.80 41.36
N LEU A 157 -10.86 -28.85 40.53
CA LEU A 157 -11.95 -29.83 40.54
C LEU A 157 -11.80 -30.77 41.74
N GLU A 158 -10.59 -31.27 42.01
CA GLU A 158 -10.29 -32.12 43.18
C GLU A 158 -10.53 -31.37 44.51
N ASP A 159 -10.26 -30.05 44.55
CA ASP A 159 -10.55 -29.17 45.69
C ASP A 159 -12.07 -28.98 45.86
N LEU A 160 -12.80 -28.70 44.78
CA LEU A 160 -14.27 -28.56 44.80
C LEU A 160 -14.98 -29.88 45.14
N GLU A 161 -14.47 -31.02 44.67
CA GLU A 161 -14.96 -32.35 45.05
C GLU A 161 -14.75 -32.62 46.55
N ARG A 162 -13.63 -32.17 47.12
CA ARG A 162 -13.38 -32.23 48.57
C ARG A 162 -14.31 -31.30 49.36
N GLU A 163 -14.51 -30.05 48.93
CA GLU A 163 -15.47 -29.12 49.55
C GLU A 163 -16.91 -29.67 49.52
N MET A 164 -17.32 -30.28 48.41
CA MET A 164 -18.64 -30.92 48.26
C MET A 164 -18.79 -32.12 49.19
N VAL A 165 -17.75 -32.96 49.36
CA VAL A 165 -17.77 -34.10 50.29
C VAL A 165 -17.83 -33.62 51.75
N ASP A 166 -17.05 -32.60 52.12
CA ASP A 166 -17.09 -32.02 53.46
C ASP A 166 -18.47 -31.44 53.80
N GLU A 167 -19.11 -30.73 52.86
CA GLU A 167 -20.47 -30.21 53.06
C GLU A 167 -21.52 -31.33 53.09
N MET A 168 -21.38 -32.39 52.29
CA MET A 168 -22.22 -33.59 52.40
C MET A 168 -22.08 -34.28 53.77
N CYS A 169 -20.90 -34.27 54.37
CA CYS A 169 -20.70 -34.75 55.75
C CYS A 169 -21.41 -33.86 56.77
N ARG A 170 -21.23 -32.52 56.72
CA ARG A 170 -21.94 -31.58 57.62
C ARG A 170 -23.46 -31.68 57.51
N LEU A 171 -23.98 -31.80 56.29
CA LEU A 171 -25.41 -31.96 56.04
C LEU A 171 -25.94 -33.30 56.59
N ARG A 172 -25.14 -34.38 56.50
CA ARG A 172 -25.46 -35.66 57.14
C ARG A 172 -25.47 -35.55 58.67
N GLU A 173 -24.45 -34.96 59.27
CA GLU A 173 -24.37 -34.73 60.72
C GLU A 173 -25.57 -33.90 61.22
N MET A 174 -25.95 -32.84 60.48
CA MET A 174 -27.12 -32.03 60.77
C MET A 174 -28.42 -32.84 60.66
N VAL A 175 -28.57 -33.70 59.64
CA VAL A 175 -29.72 -34.60 59.49
C VAL A 175 -29.79 -35.62 60.63
N ASP A 176 -28.66 -36.21 61.04
CA ASP A 176 -28.62 -37.19 62.14
C ASP A 176 -28.96 -36.52 63.49
N VAL A 177 -28.47 -35.31 63.74
CA VAL A 177 -28.84 -34.49 64.92
C VAL A 177 -30.32 -34.10 64.90
N LEU A 178 -30.85 -33.66 63.76
CA LEU A 178 -32.28 -33.33 63.62
C LEU A 178 -33.17 -34.56 63.77
N GLN A 179 -32.77 -35.72 63.23
CA GLN A 179 -33.49 -36.98 63.39
C GLN A 179 -33.48 -37.42 64.86
N GLN A 180 -32.35 -37.28 65.57
CA GLN A 180 -32.33 -37.57 67.01
C GLN A 180 -33.20 -36.58 67.79
N ALA A 181 -33.20 -35.28 67.47
CA ALA A 181 -34.08 -34.30 68.08
C ALA A 181 -35.58 -34.57 67.81
N VAL A 182 -35.92 -35.09 66.63
CA VAL A 182 -37.28 -35.57 66.29
C VAL A 182 -37.64 -36.80 67.12
N ASN A 183 -36.79 -37.83 67.20
CA ASN A 183 -37.04 -39.03 68.01
C ASN A 183 -37.23 -38.67 69.51
N ASP A 184 -36.42 -37.73 70.00
CA ASP A 184 -36.51 -37.14 71.33
C ASP A 184 -37.82 -36.35 71.54
N ALA A 185 -38.31 -35.63 70.53
CA ALA A 185 -39.60 -34.93 70.58
C ALA A 185 -40.79 -35.90 70.47
N GLU A 186 -40.67 -36.98 69.70
CA GLU A 186 -41.67 -38.05 69.62
C GLU A 186 -41.79 -38.78 70.96
N THR A 187 -40.68 -39.14 71.60
CA THR A 187 -40.72 -39.74 72.95
C THR A 187 -41.28 -38.78 74.01
N ARG A 188 -40.94 -37.48 73.96
CA ARG A 188 -41.59 -36.45 74.82
C ARG A 188 -43.09 -36.37 74.56
N THR A 189 -43.53 -36.23 73.32
CA THR A 189 -44.97 -36.13 72.99
C THR A 189 -45.74 -37.43 73.24
N VAL A 190 -45.10 -38.61 73.19
CA VAL A 190 -45.69 -39.87 73.64
C VAL A 190 -45.84 -39.89 75.16
N ASN A 191 -44.82 -39.49 75.92
CA ASN A 191 -44.90 -39.40 77.38
C ASN A 191 -45.95 -38.36 77.82
N GLU A 192 -46.01 -37.21 77.15
CA GLU A 192 -47.05 -36.19 77.33
C GLU A 192 -48.43 -36.71 76.92
N ARG A 193 -48.57 -37.52 75.87
CA ARG A 193 -49.84 -38.16 75.49
C ARG A 193 -50.28 -39.22 76.49
N GLU A 194 -49.39 -40.00 77.09
CA GLU A 194 -49.76 -40.95 78.16
C GLU A 194 -50.10 -40.21 79.46
N ALA A 195 -49.37 -39.16 79.82
CA ALA A 195 -49.72 -38.28 80.93
C ALA A 195 -51.06 -37.55 80.68
N ALA A 196 -51.30 -37.09 79.45
CA ALA A 196 -52.54 -36.45 79.05
C ALA A 196 -53.70 -37.45 78.97
N LYS A 197 -53.54 -38.68 78.48
CA LYS A 197 -54.55 -39.74 78.60
C LYS A 197 -54.91 -40.03 80.06
N LYS A 198 -53.91 -40.01 80.94
CA LYS A 198 -54.07 -40.20 82.38
C LYS A 198 -54.76 -39.01 83.08
N ALA A 199 -54.74 -37.82 82.48
CA ALA A 199 -55.48 -36.64 82.92
C ALA A 199 -56.86 -36.50 82.25
N ILE A 200 -56.99 -36.85 80.97
CA ILE A 200 -58.21 -36.81 80.13
C ILE A 200 -59.11 -38.05 80.39
N ALA A 201 -58.76 -38.85 81.40
CA ALA A 201 -59.77 -39.55 82.20
C ALA A 201 -60.79 -38.56 82.82
N GLU A 202 -60.45 -37.27 82.90
CA GLU A 202 -61.28 -36.15 83.35
C GLU A 202 -61.35 -35.04 82.27
N SER A 203 -62.56 -34.76 81.79
CA SER A 203 -63.01 -33.62 80.94
C SER A 203 -62.76 -33.56 79.42
N ASP A 204 -63.88 -33.25 78.72
CA ASP A 204 -64.08 -32.37 77.55
C ASP A 204 -63.44 -32.71 76.19
N THR A 205 -64.15 -33.53 75.41
CA THR A 205 -63.73 -34.02 74.08
C THR A 205 -63.97 -33.09 72.89
N GLU A 206 -64.82 -32.06 72.99
CA GLU A 206 -65.42 -31.40 71.80
C GLU A 206 -64.58 -30.29 71.15
N LYS A 207 -63.75 -29.57 71.92
CA LYS A 207 -62.86 -28.53 71.37
C LYS A 207 -61.69 -29.12 70.58
N VAL A 208 -61.21 -30.29 71.00
CA VAL A 208 -60.12 -31.03 70.34
C VAL A 208 -60.56 -31.51 68.95
N THR A 209 -61.79 -32.02 68.82
CA THR A 209 -62.34 -32.42 67.51
C THR A 209 -62.47 -31.26 66.54
N SER A 210 -62.85 -30.06 67.00
CA SER A 210 -62.95 -28.87 66.14
C SER A 210 -61.58 -28.39 65.64
N LEU A 211 -60.55 -28.38 66.49
CA LEU A 211 -59.21 -27.95 66.09
C LEU A 211 -58.52 -28.98 65.19
N ASN A 212 -58.71 -30.28 65.44
CA ASN A 212 -58.19 -31.33 64.56
C ASN A 212 -58.79 -31.23 63.15
N ALA A 213 -60.09 -30.98 63.02
CA ALA A 213 -60.75 -30.85 61.72
C ALA A 213 -60.19 -29.70 60.86
N GLU A 214 -59.87 -28.54 61.45
CA GLU A 214 -59.25 -27.43 60.72
C GLU A 214 -57.76 -27.70 60.42
N VAL A 215 -57.04 -28.35 61.33
CA VAL A 215 -55.66 -28.81 61.08
C VAL A 215 -55.60 -29.81 59.93
N ASP A 216 -56.55 -30.74 59.82
CA ASP A 216 -56.61 -31.70 58.72
C ASP A 216 -57.03 -31.03 57.40
N ARG A 217 -57.98 -30.10 57.43
CA ARG A 217 -58.33 -29.23 56.28
C ARG A 217 -57.11 -28.47 55.74
N LEU A 218 -56.27 -27.94 56.62
CA LEU A 218 -55.05 -27.22 56.23
C LEU A 218 -53.96 -28.15 55.67
N LYS A 219 -53.85 -29.39 56.17
CA LYS A 219 -52.98 -30.42 55.58
C LYS A 219 -53.43 -30.79 54.16
N ASP A 220 -54.72 -30.95 53.94
CA ASP A 220 -55.27 -31.30 52.62
C ASP A 220 -55.03 -30.18 51.60
N LEU A 221 -55.21 -28.91 51.99
CA LEU A 221 -54.89 -27.75 51.17
C LEU A 221 -53.40 -27.66 50.83
N LEU A 222 -52.50 -27.82 51.83
CA LEU A 222 -51.06 -27.84 51.61
C LEU A 222 -50.64 -29.02 50.71
N GLY A 223 -51.28 -30.18 50.89
CA GLY A 223 -51.07 -31.38 50.09
C GLY A 223 -51.63 -31.30 48.67
N ALA A 224 -52.52 -30.35 48.38
CA ALA A 224 -52.95 -30.02 47.02
C ALA A 224 -51.92 -29.09 46.33
N GLU A 225 -51.53 -28.00 46.99
CA GLU A 225 -50.50 -27.05 46.52
C GLU A 225 -49.17 -27.76 46.21
N MET A 226 -48.72 -28.66 47.08
CA MET A 226 -47.52 -29.48 46.84
C MET A 226 -47.64 -30.42 45.62
N LYS A 227 -48.85 -30.86 45.24
CA LYS A 227 -49.06 -31.67 44.03
C LYS A 227 -49.09 -30.80 42.77
N GLU A 228 -49.72 -29.64 42.82
CA GLU A 228 -49.76 -28.69 41.69
C GLU A 228 -48.36 -28.13 41.39
N THR A 229 -47.61 -27.71 42.41
CA THR A 229 -46.22 -27.24 42.24
C THR A 229 -45.28 -28.35 41.78
N PHE A 230 -45.48 -29.61 42.19
CA PHE A 230 -44.72 -30.75 41.65
C PHE A 230 -45.07 -31.04 40.18
N ALA A 231 -46.36 -30.99 39.81
CA ALA A 231 -46.82 -31.15 38.44
C ALA A 231 -46.27 -30.03 37.52
N ALA A 232 -46.28 -28.79 37.99
CA ALA A 232 -45.71 -27.64 37.26
C ALA A 232 -44.20 -27.79 37.04
N LYS A 233 -43.43 -28.19 38.07
CA LYS A 233 -41.99 -28.48 37.94
C LYS A 233 -41.71 -29.61 36.95
N LYS A 234 -42.52 -30.67 36.95
CA LYS A 234 -42.41 -31.76 35.97
C LYS A 234 -42.68 -31.28 34.54
N ALA A 235 -43.74 -30.49 34.34
CA ALA A 235 -44.09 -29.93 33.03
C ALA A 235 -42.99 -29.01 32.47
N LEU A 236 -42.31 -28.25 33.34
CA LEU A 236 -41.18 -27.40 32.97
C LEU A 236 -39.97 -28.24 32.50
N ALA A 237 -39.57 -29.27 33.25
CA ALA A 237 -38.49 -30.17 32.84
C ALA A 237 -38.82 -30.92 31.53
N GLU A 238 -40.08 -31.31 31.33
CA GLU A 238 -40.55 -31.89 30.07
C GLU A 238 -40.57 -30.89 28.88
N ALA A 239 -40.60 -29.57 29.14
CA ALA A 239 -40.46 -28.54 28.12
C ALA A 239 -38.97 -28.26 27.80
N GLU A 240 -38.11 -28.21 28.81
CA GLU A 240 -36.66 -28.07 28.66
C GLU A 240 -36.07 -29.20 27.80
N LEU A 241 -36.46 -30.45 28.07
CA LEU A 241 -36.04 -31.61 27.28
C LEU A 241 -36.53 -31.56 25.82
N ARG A 242 -37.71 -30.98 25.55
CA ARG A 242 -38.20 -30.73 24.18
C ARG A 242 -37.37 -29.66 23.49
N ASN A 243 -37.05 -28.56 24.18
CA ASN A 243 -36.22 -27.48 23.64
C ASN A 243 -34.79 -27.96 23.31
N GLU A 244 -34.18 -28.76 24.18
CA GLU A 244 -32.85 -29.34 23.92
C GLU A 244 -32.87 -30.28 22.69
N LYS A 245 -33.93 -31.09 22.55
CA LYS A 245 -34.13 -31.94 21.37
C LYS A 245 -34.30 -31.13 20.08
N LEU A 246 -35.02 -30.01 20.13
CA LEU A 246 -35.16 -29.09 18.99
C LEU A 246 -33.83 -28.43 18.62
N ALA A 247 -33.05 -27.97 19.60
CA ALA A 247 -31.72 -27.39 19.36
C ALA A 247 -30.77 -28.40 18.69
N ARG A 248 -30.77 -29.66 19.15
CA ARG A 248 -30.00 -30.75 18.52
C ARG A 248 -30.43 -31.03 17.08
N LEU A 249 -31.73 -30.98 16.77
CA LEU A 249 -32.24 -31.13 15.41
C LEU A 249 -31.84 -29.96 14.49
N LEU A 250 -31.92 -28.72 14.99
CA LEU A 250 -31.55 -27.52 14.25
C LEU A 250 -30.05 -27.53 13.87
N GLY A 251 -29.17 -27.92 14.81
CA GLY A 251 -27.74 -28.10 14.53
C GLY A 251 -27.43 -29.21 13.51
N VAL A 252 -28.26 -30.27 13.43
CA VAL A 252 -28.16 -31.28 12.37
C VAL A 252 -28.54 -30.70 11.01
N GLU A 253 -29.58 -29.86 10.95
CA GLU A 253 -30.02 -29.24 9.70
C GLU A 253 -29.01 -28.17 9.20
N GLU A 254 -28.37 -27.41 10.10
CA GLU A 254 -27.25 -26.54 9.74
C GLU A 254 -26.09 -27.30 9.08
N VAL A 255 -25.75 -28.48 9.59
CA VAL A 255 -24.68 -29.32 9.04
C VAL A 255 -25.08 -29.88 7.66
N LYS A 256 -26.35 -30.22 7.44
CA LYS A 256 -26.83 -30.56 6.09
C LYS A 256 -26.77 -29.36 5.15
N ASN A 257 -27.20 -28.18 5.60
CA ASN A 257 -27.22 -26.96 4.79
C ASN A 257 -25.80 -26.58 4.33
N LYS A 258 -24.81 -26.62 5.24
CA LYS A 258 -23.38 -26.48 4.91
C LYS A 258 -22.91 -27.51 3.87
N ARG A 259 -23.26 -28.79 4.03
CA ARG A 259 -22.93 -29.84 3.03
C ARG A 259 -23.59 -29.62 1.67
N LEU A 260 -24.81 -29.06 1.63
CA LEU A 260 -25.49 -28.70 0.39
C LEU A 260 -24.81 -27.49 -0.27
N GLN A 261 -24.44 -26.48 0.50
CA GLN A 261 -23.69 -25.31 0.03
C GLN A 261 -22.32 -25.70 -0.54
N ASP A 262 -21.57 -26.57 0.15
CA ASP A 262 -20.32 -27.16 -0.34
C ASP A 262 -20.52 -27.97 -1.63
N SER A 263 -21.71 -28.57 -1.82
CA SER A 263 -22.03 -29.36 -3.01
C SER A 263 -22.50 -28.51 -4.18
N LEU A 264 -23.19 -27.40 -3.91
CA LEU A 264 -23.59 -26.41 -4.91
C LEU A 264 -22.34 -25.74 -5.48
N LYS A 265 -21.41 -25.29 -4.62
CA LYS A 265 -20.12 -24.76 -5.05
C LYS A 265 -19.32 -25.75 -5.91
N ARG A 266 -19.27 -27.03 -5.52
CA ARG A 266 -18.62 -28.09 -6.33
C ARG A 266 -19.35 -28.45 -7.64
N MET A 267 -20.58 -27.98 -7.84
CA MET A 267 -21.29 -28.07 -9.13
C MET A 267 -21.06 -26.82 -9.98
N GLU A 268 -20.99 -25.64 -9.35
CA GLU A 268 -20.62 -24.36 -9.97
C GLU A 268 -19.18 -24.39 -10.52
N GLU A 269 -18.22 -24.89 -9.73
CA GLU A 269 -16.83 -25.15 -10.16
C GLU A 269 -16.78 -26.13 -11.37
N LYS A 270 -17.68 -27.11 -11.44
CA LYS A 270 -17.78 -28.03 -12.58
C LYS A 270 -18.44 -27.41 -13.81
N ALA A 271 -19.44 -26.55 -13.63
CA ALA A 271 -20.07 -25.81 -14.72
C ALA A 271 -19.04 -24.89 -15.40
N SER A 272 -18.27 -24.12 -14.61
CA SER A 272 -17.17 -23.29 -15.12
C SER A 272 -16.16 -24.09 -15.95
N ASN A 273 -15.71 -25.25 -15.44
CA ASN A 273 -14.79 -26.12 -16.16
C ASN A 273 -15.37 -26.67 -17.48
N LEU A 274 -16.67 -27.01 -17.51
CA LEU A 274 -17.36 -27.51 -18.71
C LEU A 274 -17.66 -26.40 -19.74
N ASP A 275 -17.84 -25.15 -19.30
CA ASP A 275 -17.94 -23.98 -20.18
C ASP A 275 -16.57 -23.60 -20.75
N GLU A 276 -15.49 -23.69 -19.97
CA GLU A 276 -14.12 -23.58 -20.47
C GLU A 276 -13.77 -24.68 -21.49
N GLU A 277 -14.15 -25.93 -21.23
CA GLU A 277 -14.00 -27.04 -22.18
C GLU A 277 -14.83 -26.81 -23.46
N ASN A 278 -16.08 -26.35 -23.34
CA ASN A 278 -16.90 -25.93 -24.49
C ASN A 278 -16.25 -24.81 -25.31
N LYS A 279 -15.64 -23.83 -24.63
CA LYS A 279 -14.94 -22.70 -25.27
C LYS A 279 -13.71 -23.19 -26.03
N MET A 280 -12.92 -24.09 -25.46
CA MET A 280 -11.79 -24.74 -26.15
C MET A 280 -12.25 -25.61 -27.33
N LEU A 281 -13.33 -26.39 -27.18
CA LEU A 281 -13.87 -27.20 -28.27
C LEU A 281 -14.36 -26.35 -29.45
N ARG A 282 -15.04 -25.22 -29.17
CA ARG A 282 -15.44 -24.24 -30.20
C ARG A 282 -14.22 -23.61 -30.90
N GLN A 283 -13.16 -23.32 -30.15
CA GLN A 283 -11.90 -22.79 -30.70
C GLN A 283 -11.14 -23.84 -31.54
N ALA A 284 -11.20 -25.12 -31.17
CA ALA A 284 -10.66 -26.22 -31.95
C ALA A 284 -11.43 -26.44 -33.27
N VAL A 285 -12.77 -26.39 -33.24
CA VAL A 285 -13.61 -26.47 -34.46
C VAL A 285 -13.32 -25.30 -35.42
N ALA A 286 -13.10 -24.09 -34.89
CA ALA A 286 -12.69 -22.93 -35.69
C ALA A 286 -11.30 -23.06 -36.35
N SER A 287 -10.53 -24.11 -36.03
CA SER A 287 -9.19 -24.36 -36.56
C SER A 287 -9.14 -25.39 -37.71
N ILE A 288 -10.29 -25.91 -38.15
CA ILE A 288 -10.40 -26.94 -39.19
C ILE A 288 -10.69 -26.30 -40.56
N PRO A 289 -9.91 -26.56 -41.63
CA PRO A 289 -10.17 -26.00 -42.96
C PRO A 289 -11.37 -26.66 -43.65
N THR A 290 -12.20 -25.82 -44.29
CA THR A 290 -13.48 -26.20 -44.89
C THR A 290 -13.38 -27.18 -46.07
N ILE A 291 -14.18 -28.25 -46.05
CA ILE A 291 -14.49 -29.09 -47.23
C ILE A 291 -15.99 -28.97 -47.55
N LYS A 292 -16.33 -28.84 -48.85
CA LYS A 292 -17.71 -28.64 -49.34
C LYS A 292 -18.42 -29.96 -49.70
N SER A 293 -19.70 -30.07 -49.37
CA SER A 293 -20.77 -30.89 -50.00
C SER A 293 -22.11 -30.44 -49.38
N THR A 294 -23.12 -29.92 -50.10
CA THR A 294 -24.27 -30.65 -50.72
C THR A 294 -25.00 -31.59 -49.74
N SER A 295 -26.34 -31.64 -49.60
CA SER A 295 -27.48 -31.21 -50.46
C SER A 295 -28.79 -31.25 -49.63
N THR A 296 -29.69 -30.25 -49.68
CA THR A 296 -30.94 -30.20 -50.50
C THR A 296 -32.19 -30.90 -49.91
N GLU A 297 -33.31 -30.15 -49.76
CA GLU A 297 -34.73 -30.64 -49.63
C GLU A 297 -35.13 -31.43 -48.34
N LYS A 298 -36.39 -31.56 -47.89
CA LYS A 298 -37.68 -30.81 -48.01
C LYS A 298 -38.75 -31.50 -47.09
N HIS A 299 -39.86 -30.82 -46.77
CA HIS A 299 -41.10 -31.38 -46.13
C HIS A 299 -40.86 -32.03 -44.72
N GLU A 300 -41.84 -32.26 -43.82
CA GLU A 300 -43.29 -31.94 -43.75
C GLU A 300 -43.73 -31.84 -42.26
N THR A 301 -44.95 -31.35 -41.99
CA THR A 301 -45.62 -31.50 -40.68
C THR A 301 -46.80 -32.48 -40.77
N PRO A 302 -47.02 -33.29 -39.72
CA PRO A 302 -48.25 -33.16 -38.91
C PRO A 302 -48.04 -33.50 -37.41
N ASN A 303 -49.02 -33.49 -36.49
CA ASN A 303 -50.23 -32.67 -36.20
C ASN A 303 -50.92 -33.33 -34.96
N ILE A 304 -51.83 -32.65 -34.24
CA ILE A 304 -52.79 -33.21 -33.22
C ILE A 304 -52.15 -33.75 -31.91
N GLN A 305 -52.66 -33.62 -30.67
CA GLN A 305 -53.70 -32.83 -29.94
C GLN A 305 -53.06 -32.53 -28.53
N GLU A 306 -53.58 -31.77 -27.55
CA GLU A 306 -54.95 -31.39 -27.16
C GLU A 306 -54.92 -30.13 -26.23
N SER A 307 -55.98 -29.33 -26.23
CA SER A 307 -56.29 -28.33 -25.17
C SER A 307 -57.15 -29.01 -24.07
N PRO A 308 -57.30 -28.51 -22.81
CA PRO A 308 -57.68 -27.11 -22.52
C PRO A 308 -56.96 -26.47 -21.31
N ASP A 309 -57.24 -25.24 -20.85
CA ASP A 309 -57.54 -23.89 -21.42
C ASP A 309 -57.44 -22.94 -20.16
N ASN A 310 -58.00 -21.73 -19.96
CA ASN A 310 -58.88 -20.80 -20.68
C ASN A 310 -58.70 -19.37 -20.12
N GLU A 311 -59.14 -18.34 -20.86
CA GLU A 311 -59.38 -16.93 -20.44
C GLU A 311 -58.17 -16.11 -19.86
N GLU A 312 -57.96 -14.83 -20.17
CA GLU A 312 -58.81 -13.83 -20.83
C GLU A 312 -57.98 -12.83 -21.70
N THR A 313 -58.59 -12.30 -22.76
CA THR A 313 -58.07 -11.22 -23.66
C THR A 313 -59.14 -10.11 -23.72
N PRO A 314 -58.86 -8.81 -23.99
CA PRO A 314 -58.26 -8.30 -25.25
C PRO A 314 -57.45 -6.97 -25.08
N ASN A 315 -57.05 -6.16 -26.08
CA ASN A 315 -57.14 -6.09 -27.57
C ASN A 315 -55.84 -5.41 -28.09
N GLY A 316 -55.28 -5.62 -29.29
CA GLY A 316 -55.77 -5.15 -30.61
C GLY A 316 -55.29 -3.70 -30.89
N ALA A 317 -54.69 -3.28 -32.02
CA ALA A 317 -54.35 -3.83 -33.35
C ALA A 317 -52.99 -3.20 -33.81
N VAL A 318 -52.10 -3.75 -34.67
CA VAL A 318 -52.13 -4.46 -35.97
C VAL A 318 -52.08 -3.55 -37.23
N LYS A 319 -50.84 -3.20 -37.64
CA LYS A 319 -50.30 -3.11 -39.03
C LYS A 319 -50.82 -1.95 -39.96
N PRO A 320 -50.46 -1.87 -41.28
CA PRO A 320 -49.19 -1.26 -41.77
C PRO A 320 -49.43 -0.28 -42.97
N ILE A 321 -48.61 -0.36 -44.04
CA ILE A 321 -48.58 0.38 -45.35
C ILE A 321 -47.52 1.50 -45.32
N ILE A 322 -46.38 1.45 -46.04
CA ILE A 322 -46.02 1.25 -47.47
C ILE A 322 -45.99 2.56 -48.27
N VAL A 323 -44.77 2.99 -48.60
CA VAL A 323 -44.27 3.59 -49.87
C VAL A 323 -45.18 4.59 -50.62
N ASP A 324 -44.70 5.83 -50.81
CA ASP A 324 -44.33 6.27 -52.17
C ASP A 324 -43.25 7.36 -52.21
N SER A 325 -42.77 7.67 -53.42
CA SER A 325 -41.60 8.50 -53.71
C SER A 325 -41.94 9.64 -54.68
N GLU A 326 -41.61 10.88 -54.33
CA GLU A 326 -41.27 11.92 -55.32
C GLU A 326 -40.34 12.97 -54.72
N GLY A 327 -39.56 13.65 -55.56
CA GLY A 327 -38.43 14.48 -55.13
C GLY A 327 -38.49 15.93 -55.63
N THR A 328 -37.58 16.75 -55.13
CA THR A 328 -37.21 18.03 -55.76
C THR A 328 -35.73 18.28 -55.52
N ILE A 329 -34.97 18.41 -56.59
CA ILE A 329 -33.56 18.78 -56.54
C ILE A 329 -33.48 20.30 -56.32
N HIS A 330 -32.69 20.74 -55.34
CA HIS A 330 -32.11 22.08 -55.42
C HIS A 330 -30.61 22.02 -55.15
N GLU A 331 -29.86 22.05 -56.25
CA GLU A 331 -28.40 21.95 -56.26
C GLU A 331 -27.76 23.27 -55.76
N LYS A 332 -26.78 23.13 -54.85
CA LYS A 332 -25.76 24.16 -54.57
C LYS A 332 -24.41 23.47 -54.32
N SER A 333 -23.36 24.12 -54.81
CA SER A 333 -22.02 23.56 -55.04
C SER A 333 -21.27 23.22 -53.73
N PRO A 334 -20.22 22.36 -53.79
CA PRO A 334 -19.75 21.64 -52.62
C PRO A 334 -18.75 22.41 -51.75
N GLU A 335 -18.96 22.36 -50.43
CA GLU A 335 -17.90 22.51 -49.43
C GLU A 335 -17.46 21.12 -48.90
N GLN A 336 -16.29 21.07 -48.27
CA GLN A 336 -15.54 19.83 -48.06
C GLN A 336 -16.09 18.98 -46.88
N PRO A 337 -16.20 17.65 -47.01
CA PRO A 337 -16.68 16.78 -45.94
C PRO A 337 -15.60 16.52 -44.87
N SER A 338 -15.48 17.43 -43.90
CA SER A 338 -14.61 17.28 -42.72
C SER A 338 -15.27 17.54 -41.36
N SER A 339 -16.49 18.11 -41.32
CA SER A 339 -17.15 18.51 -40.05
C SER A 339 -17.53 17.34 -39.13
N ASN A 340 -18.11 16.28 -39.69
CA ASN A 340 -18.79 15.23 -38.91
C ASN A 340 -17.88 14.49 -37.91
N GLY A 341 -16.57 14.47 -38.11
CA GLY A 341 -15.62 13.82 -37.20
C GLY A 341 -15.59 14.48 -35.82
N HIS A 342 -15.28 15.78 -35.79
CA HIS A 342 -15.16 16.53 -34.53
C HIS A 342 -16.50 16.72 -33.81
N GLU A 343 -17.63 16.74 -34.52
CA GLU A 343 -18.94 16.75 -33.90
C GLU A 343 -19.30 15.40 -33.25
N ALA A 344 -18.97 14.27 -33.89
CA ALA A 344 -19.14 12.95 -33.29
C ALA A 344 -18.20 12.71 -32.10
N GLU A 345 -16.93 13.15 -32.20
CA GLU A 345 -15.98 13.12 -31.08
C GLU A 345 -16.50 13.91 -29.88
N LYS A 346 -17.04 15.11 -30.12
CA LYS A 346 -17.63 15.97 -29.08
C LYS A 346 -18.88 15.33 -28.45
N GLN A 347 -19.75 14.69 -29.25
CA GLN A 347 -20.89 13.92 -28.73
C GLN A 347 -20.42 12.75 -27.84
N GLN A 348 -19.38 12.02 -28.24
CA GLN A 348 -18.80 10.93 -27.43
C GLN A 348 -18.15 11.44 -26.14
N GLN A 349 -17.55 12.64 -26.15
CA GLN A 349 -17.07 13.33 -24.94
C GLN A 349 -18.22 13.71 -24.02
N ASP A 350 -19.33 14.20 -24.56
CA ASP A 350 -20.53 14.58 -23.79
C ASP A 350 -21.19 13.33 -23.15
N LEU A 351 -21.22 12.20 -23.86
CA LEU A 351 -21.66 10.90 -23.34
C LEU A 351 -20.73 10.39 -22.23
N LEU A 352 -19.40 10.44 -22.40
CA LEU A 352 -18.46 10.10 -21.33
C LEU A 352 -18.70 10.97 -20.08
N ILE A 353 -18.84 12.28 -20.26
CA ILE A 353 -19.09 13.25 -19.18
C ILE A 353 -20.43 13.01 -18.47
N LYS A 354 -21.43 12.48 -19.18
CA LYS A 354 -22.68 11.99 -18.56
C LYS A 354 -22.44 10.73 -17.75
N CYS A 355 -21.78 9.70 -18.31
CA CYS A 355 -21.49 8.44 -17.61
C CYS A 355 -20.66 8.65 -16.34
N LEU A 356 -19.72 9.61 -16.34
CA LEU A 356 -18.94 10.00 -15.16
C LEU A 356 -19.73 10.77 -14.09
N SER A 357 -21.00 11.07 -14.34
CA SER A 357 -21.92 11.64 -13.34
C SER A 357 -22.74 10.56 -12.61
N GLU A 358 -22.63 9.30 -13.05
CA GLU A 358 -23.25 8.11 -12.47
C GLU A 358 -22.17 7.29 -11.73
N ASP A 359 -22.55 6.46 -10.75
CA ASP A 359 -21.59 5.55 -10.10
C ASP A 359 -21.41 4.30 -10.99
N LEU A 360 -20.22 4.19 -11.58
CA LEU A 360 -19.85 3.10 -12.47
C LEU A 360 -19.24 1.91 -11.72
N GLY A 361 -18.97 2.04 -10.41
CA GLY A 361 -18.50 0.96 -9.55
C GLY A 361 -17.20 0.27 -9.99
N PHE A 362 -17.13 -1.03 -9.71
CA PHE A 362 -15.95 -1.87 -9.86
C PHE A 362 -16.31 -3.22 -10.50
N SER A 363 -15.40 -3.77 -11.30
CA SER A 363 -15.49 -5.15 -11.80
C SER A 363 -14.19 -5.89 -11.48
N ILE A 364 -14.29 -7.04 -10.79
CA ILE A 364 -13.13 -7.82 -10.29
C ILE A 364 -12.10 -6.93 -9.56
N GLY A 365 -12.60 -5.99 -8.75
CA GLY A 365 -11.79 -4.99 -8.02
C GLY A 365 -11.14 -3.89 -8.86
N ARG A 366 -11.38 -3.84 -10.17
CA ARG A 366 -10.89 -2.80 -11.08
C ARG A 366 -11.91 -1.64 -11.17
N PRO A 367 -11.55 -0.39 -10.84
CA PRO A 367 -12.47 0.75 -10.87
C PRO A 367 -12.86 1.15 -12.30
N ILE A 368 -14.13 1.02 -12.68
CA ILE A 368 -14.55 1.04 -14.09
C ILE A 368 -14.33 2.42 -14.72
N ALA A 369 -14.63 3.52 -14.03
CA ALA A 369 -14.51 4.87 -14.58
C ALA A 369 -13.06 5.24 -14.95
N ALA A 370 -12.06 4.74 -14.22
CA ALA A 370 -10.64 4.95 -14.54
C ALA A 370 -10.24 4.30 -15.88
N TYR A 371 -10.65 3.06 -16.13
CA TYR A 371 -10.38 2.38 -17.42
C TYR A 371 -11.22 2.97 -18.54
N LEU A 372 -12.46 3.42 -18.27
CA LEU A 372 -13.33 4.12 -19.21
C LEU A 372 -12.68 5.41 -19.72
N ILE A 373 -12.29 6.30 -18.79
CA ILE A 373 -11.58 7.56 -19.09
C ILE A 373 -10.31 7.27 -19.91
N TYR A 374 -9.49 6.32 -19.44
CA TYR A 374 -8.24 5.98 -20.10
C TYR A 374 -8.44 5.46 -21.53
N ARG A 375 -9.37 4.53 -21.76
CA ARG A 375 -9.65 3.98 -23.10
C ARG A 375 -10.18 5.06 -24.05
N CYS A 376 -11.03 5.97 -23.59
CA CYS A 376 -11.49 7.12 -24.38
C CYS A 376 -10.34 8.06 -24.76
N LEU A 377 -9.49 8.45 -23.79
CA LEU A 377 -8.35 9.34 -24.05
C LEU A 377 -7.28 8.72 -24.97
N VAL A 378 -7.08 7.41 -24.92
CA VAL A 378 -6.23 6.68 -25.89
C VAL A 378 -6.90 6.65 -27.27
N HIS A 379 -8.20 6.38 -27.35
CA HIS A 379 -8.94 6.30 -28.61
C HIS A 379 -8.96 7.64 -29.38
N TRP A 380 -9.22 8.74 -28.68
CA TRP A 380 -9.17 10.11 -29.22
C TRP A 380 -7.74 10.65 -29.41
N ARG A 381 -6.70 9.91 -29.01
CA ARG A 381 -5.28 10.33 -28.99
C ARG A 381 -5.00 11.64 -28.26
N SER A 382 -5.83 12.03 -27.29
CA SER A 382 -5.75 13.34 -26.61
C SER A 382 -4.44 13.63 -25.87
N PHE A 383 -3.56 12.62 -25.73
CA PHE A 383 -2.19 12.79 -25.22
C PHE A 383 -1.21 13.43 -26.22
N GLU A 384 -1.52 13.37 -27.52
CA GLU A 384 -0.74 13.93 -28.65
C GLU A 384 -1.24 15.32 -29.09
N GLU A 385 -2.40 15.77 -28.59
CA GLU A 385 -3.03 17.05 -28.93
C GLU A 385 -2.32 18.25 -28.28
N GLU A 386 -2.10 19.33 -29.05
CA GLU A 386 -1.48 20.55 -28.51
C GLU A 386 -2.47 21.43 -27.73
N ARG A 387 -3.78 21.26 -27.98
CA ARG A 387 -4.89 21.89 -27.26
C ARG A 387 -6.06 20.92 -27.21
N THR A 388 -6.57 20.62 -26.04
CA THR A 388 -7.76 19.79 -25.85
C THR A 388 -8.45 20.18 -24.54
N SER A 389 -9.78 20.28 -24.54
CA SER A 389 -10.57 20.66 -23.35
C SER A 389 -11.07 19.45 -22.57
N VAL A 390 -10.91 18.24 -23.12
CA VAL A 390 -11.40 16.98 -22.53
C VAL A 390 -10.85 16.76 -21.12
N PHE A 391 -9.56 17.03 -20.91
CA PHE A 391 -8.90 16.93 -19.60
C PHE A 391 -9.54 17.83 -18.55
N ASP A 392 -9.71 19.13 -18.84
CA ASP A 392 -10.32 20.07 -17.90
C ASP A 392 -11.79 19.72 -17.61
N ARG A 393 -12.55 19.29 -18.62
CA ARG A 393 -13.94 18.82 -18.46
C ARG A 393 -14.04 17.61 -17.52
N ILE A 394 -13.12 16.66 -17.64
CA ILE A 394 -13.04 15.48 -16.75
C ILE A 394 -12.68 15.93 -15.32
N ILE A 395 -11.63 16.75 -15.14
CA ILE A 395 -11.22 17.22 -13.80
C ILE A 395 -12.32 18.06 -13.13
N GLN A 396 -13.02 18.92 -13.87
CA GLN A 396 -14.18 19.67 -13.37
C GLN A 396 -15.30 18.73 -12.90
N LYS A 397 -15.58 17.65 -13.64
CA LYS A 397 -16.62 16.68 -13.27
C LYS A 397 -16.26 15.84 -12.05
N ILE A 398 -15.02 15.36 -11.94
CA ILE A 398 -14.55 14.66 -10.74
C ILE A 398 -14.58 15.63 -9.54
N THR A 399 -14.15 16.88 -9.72
CA THR A 399 -14.19 17.89 -8.66
C THR A 399 -15.62 18.20 -8.20
N ALA A 400 -16.56 18.37 -9.12
CA ALA A 400 -17.98 18.60 -8.80
C ALA A 400 -18.65 17.38 -8.13
N ALA A 401 -18.17 16.15 -8.39
CA ALA A 401 -18.63 14.94 -7.70
C ALA A 401 -18.07 14.80 -6.25
N LEU A 402 -17.00 15.55 -5.94
CA LEU A 402 -16.39 15.65 -4.61
C LEU A 402 -16.87 16.87 -3.81
N GLU A 403 -17.48 17.86 -4.46
CA GLU A 403 -18.01 19.06 -3.82
C GLU A 403 -19.33 18.76 -3.08
N GLY A 404 -19.45 19.24 -1.84
CA GLY A 404 -20.65 19.11 -1.02
C GLY A 404 -20.91 17.71 -0.43
N ARG A 405 -19.93 16.80 -0.43
CA ARG A 405 -20.10 15.42 0.10
C ARG A 405 -19.01 15.04 1.12
N ASP A 406 -19.33 15.11 2.41
CA ASP A 406 -18.54 14.51 3.51
C ASP A 406 -18.57 12.96 3.49
N ASN A 407 -19.22 12.33 2.50
CA ASN A 407 -19.33 10.86 2.41
C ASN A 407 -17.99 10.21 2.04
N ASN A 408 -17.33 9.63 3.05
CA ASN A 408 -16.08 8.87 2.93
C ASN A 408 -16.10 7.77 1.86
N ASP A 409 -17.27 7.21 1.53
CA ASP A 409 -17.43 6.19 0.48
C ASP A 409 -17.24 6.78 -0.94
N THR A 410 -17.93 7.90 -1.25
CA THR A 410 -17.71 8.66 -2.50
C THR A 410 -16.24 9.10 -2.65
N LEU A 411 -15.59 9.48 -1.54
CA LEU A 411 -14.18 9.85 -1.52
C LEU A 411 -13.27 8.64 -1.80
N ALA A 412 -13.56 7.47 -1.23
CA ALA A 412 -12.81 6.25 -1.45
C ALA A 412 -12.93 5.74 -2.91
N TYR A 413 -14.13 5.80 -3.49
CA TYR A 413 -14.36 5.52 -4.92
C TYR A 413 -13.47 6.38 -5.81
N TRP A 414 -13.50 7.71 -5.62
CA TRP A 414 -12.70 8.62 -6.43
C TRP A 414 -11.20 8.53 -6.14
N LEU A 415 -10.78 8.17 -4.92
CA LEU A 415 -9.39 7.88 -4.59
C LEU A 415 -8.87 6.67 -5.40
N SER A 416 -9.63 5.57 -5.42
CA SER A 416 -9.28 4.35 -6.17
C SER A 416 -9.24 4.59 -7.69
N ASN A 417 -10.25 5.28 -8.22
CA ASN A 417 -10.30 5.69 -9.63
C ASN A 417 -9.13 6.59 -10.02
N SER A 418 -8.88 7.67 -9.25
CA SER A 418 -7.80 8.62 -9.55
C SER A 418 -6.42 7.97 -9.48
N CYS A 419 -6.21 7.07 -8.50
CA CYS A 419 -4.96 6.33 -8.34
C CYS A 419 -4.70 5.40 -9.53
N THR A 420 -5.71 4.63 -9.93
CA THR A 420 -5.62 3.71 -11.08
C THR A 420 -5.39 4.47 -12.39
N LEU A 421 -6.12 5.57 -12.62
CA LEU A 421 -5.91 6.42 -13.79
C LEU A 421 -4.51 7.06 -13.80
N LEU A 422 -4.00 7.50 -12.64
CA LEU A 422 -2.66 8.07 -12.53
C LEU A 422 -1.55 7.04 -12.87
N VAL A 423 -1.73 5.77 -12.49
CA VAL A 423 -0.82 4.67 -12.87
C VAL A 423 -0.90 4.37 -14.36
N LEU A 424 -2.10 4.33 -14.95
CA LEU A 424 -2.29 4.14 -16.39
C LEU A 424 -1.61 5.27 -17.19
N LEU A 425 -1.78 6.53 -16.78
CA LEU A 425 -1.09 7.69 -17.36
C LEU A 425 0.43 7.65 -17.16
N GLN A 426 0.93 7.11 -16.04
CA GLN A 426 2.37 6.93 -15.83
C GLN A 426 2.97 5.84 -16.73
N ARG A 427 2.18 4.85 -17.16
CA ARG A 427 2.61 3.79 -18.08
C ARG A 427 2.59 4.24 -19.55
N THR A 428 1.64 5.09 -19.96
CA THR A 428 1.56 5.58 -21.36
C THR A 428 2.41 6.81 -21.64
N LEU A 429 2.38 7.83 -20.77
CA LEU A 429 3.04 9.10 -21.06
C LEU A 429 4.56 8.92 -20.90
N LYS A 430 5.32 9.14 -21.99
CA LYS A 430 6.76 9.38 -21.88
C LYS A 430 6.96 10.67 -21.08
N ILE A 431 7.09 10.57 -19.75
CA ILE A 431 7.55 11.67 -18.91
C ILE A 431 8.87 12.12 -19.49
N ASN A 432 8.87 13.36 -19.98
CA ASN A 432 9.68 13.69 -21.14
C ASN A 432 11.17 13.42 -20.87
N GLY A 433 11.88 12.92 -21.90
CA GLY A 433 13.23 12.38 -21.78
C GLY A 433 14.22 13.35 -21.12
N VAL A 434 13.90 14.64 -21.07
CA VAL A 434 14.57 15.72 -20.31
C VAL A 434 14.80 15.38 -18.83
N ALA A 435 13.98 14.60 -18.12
CA ALA A 435 14.26 14.23 -16.73
C ALA A 435 15.40 13.19 -16.62
N ALA A 436 15.34 12.13 -17.43
CA ALA A 436 16.43 11.15 -17.57
C ALA A 436 17.68 11.84 -18.14
N LEU A 437 17.52 12.68 -19.16
CA LEU A 437 18.56 13.48 -19.79
C LEU A 437 19.01 14.69 -18.96
N ALA A 438 18.39 15.04 -17.83
CA ALA A 438 18.96 15.99 -16.86
C ALA A 438 19.94 15.25 -15.94
N ARG A 439 19.56 14.04 -15.49
CA ARG A 439 20.46 13.09 -14.83
C ARG A 439 21.61 12.70 -15.77
N GLN A 440 21.36 12.58 -17.08
CA GLN A 440 22.34 12.22 -18.11
C GLN A 440 23.07 13.40 -18.76
N ARG A 441 22.58 14.66 -18.74
CA ARG A 441 23.34 15.85 -19.18
C ARG A 441 24.44 16.26 -18.21
N ARG A 442 24.50 15.66 -17.01
CA ARG A 442 25.75 15.59 -16.22
C ARG A 442 26.80 14.61 -16.82
N ARG A 443 26.53 13.99 -17.98
CA ARG A 443 27.45 13.23 -18.84
C ARG A 443 27.20 13.53 -20.34
N ALA A 444 27.86 14.60 -20.80
CA ALA A 444 28.01 15.10 -22.17
C ALA A 444 27.45 14.26 -23.35
N SER A 445 26.64 14.92 -24.20
CA SER A 445 26.25 14.44 -25.53
C SER A 445 27.24 14.88 -26.61
N PRO A 446 27.51 14.04 -27.63
CA PRO A 446 27.99 14.47 -28.95
C PRO A 446 26.84 14.50 -29.99
N LEU A 447 26.96 15.33 -31.03
CA LEU A 447 26.06 15.32 -32.19
C LEU A 447 26.52 14.32 -33.28
N LYS A 448 25.59 13.99 -34.18
CA LYS A 448 25.78 13.10 -35.35
C LYS A 448 26.59 13.76 -36.48
N VAL A 449 27.28 12.93 -37.27
CA VAL A 449 27.53 13.10 -38.72
C VAL A 449 27.28 11.72 -39.38
N PRO A 450 26.80 11.61 -40.64
CA PRO A 450 26.15 10.38 -41.13
C PRO A 450 27.02 9.16 -41.44
N GLN A 451 26.30 8.08 -41.79
CA GLN A 451 26.72 6.73 -42.14
C GLN A 451 27.03 6.60 -43.64
N GLU A 452 28.00 5.74 -43.98
CA GLU A 452 28.22 5.22 -45.33
C GLU A 452 28.59 3.71 -45.25
N ASN A 453 28.48 2.97 -46.35
CA ASN A 453 28.25 1.52 -46.33
C ASN A 453 29.53 0.65 -46.30
N GLN A 454 29.49 -0.52 -45.63
CA GLN A 454 29.88 -1.82 -46.22
C GLN A 454 29.60 -3.06 -45.31
N ASP A 455 28.80 -3.96 -45.87
CA ASP A 455 28.70 -5.43 -45.82
C ASP A 455 29.30 -6.32 -44.69
N ALA A 456 28.40 -7.18 -44.20
CA ALA A 456 28.51 -8.65 -44.01
C ALA A 456 29.80 -9.32 -43.46
N SER A 457 29.67 -9.96 -42.28
CA SER A 457 29.59 -11.44 -42.20
C SER A 457 29.30 -11.97 -40.78
N HIS A 458 28.69 -13.17 -40.72
CA HIS A 458 28.38 -13.98 -39.53
C HIS A 458 29.53 -14.95 -39.19
N PRO A 459 29.48 -15.75 -38.09
CA PRO A 459 28.88 -15.52 -36.76
C PRO A 459 29.83 -15.90 -35.59
N ASP A 460 29.42 -15.65 -34.34
CA ASP A 460 29.25 -16.75 -33.36
C ASP A 460 28.27 -16.32 -32.25
N ARG A 461 27.66 -17.28 -31.53
CA ARG A 461 26.49 -17.06 -30.65
C ARG A 461 26.51 -17.96 -29.39
N THR A 462 27.37 -17.64 -28.42
CA THR A 462 27.28 -18.23 -27.07
C THR A 462 26.28 -17.47 -26.20
N VAL A 463 25.21 -18.16 -25.77
CA VAL A 463 24.17 -17.64 -24.87
C VAL A 463 24.72 -17.49 -23.44
N SER A 464 24.20 -16.51 -22.70
CA SER A 464 24.30 -16.47 -21.24
C SER A 464 23.05 -15.81 -20.66
N ASP A 465 22.51 -16.42 -19.62
CA ASP A 465 21.16 -16.15 -19.13
C ASP A 465 20.98 -14.82 -18.40
N GLY A 466 19.73 -14.34 -18.35
CA GLY A 466 19.36 -13.12 -17.62
C GLY A 466 18.06 -12.42 -18.07
N GLN A 467 17.45 -12.83 -19.18
CA GLN A 467 16.27 -12.15 -19.76
C GLN A 467 14.94 -12.77 -19.32
N LEU A 468 14.70 -12.83 -18.01
CA LEU A 468 13.39 -13.00 -17.38
C LEU A 468 13.30 -11.91 -16.30
N ILE A 469 12.47 -10.87 -16.40
CA ILE A 469 11.15 -10.74 -17.03
C ILE A 469 11.10 -9.49 -17.94
N SER A 470 10.73 -9.66 -19.21
CA SER A 470 10.36 -8.55 -20.12
C SER A 470 9.54 -9.13 -21.28
N GLY A 471 8.23 -9.30 -21.05
CA GLY A 471 7.37 -10.09 -21.94
C GLY A 471 5.90 -10.05 -21.56
N LEU A 472 5.37 -8.84 -21.30
CA LEU A 472 3.94 -8.55 -21.14
C LEU A 472 3.72 -7.06 -21.42
N ALA A 473 2.81 -6.76 -22.35
CA ALA A 473 2.33 -5.43 -22.73
C ALA A 473 3.38 -4.31 -22.99
N GLU A 474 3.97 -4.30 -24.20
CA GLU A 474 4.48 -3.05 -24.80
C GLU A 474 3.29 -2.14 -25.18
N VAL A 475 2.75 -1.41 -24.20
CA VAL A 475 1.86 -0.27 -24.49
C VAL A 475 2.73 0.82 -25.11
N ASN A 476 2.42 1.19 -26.37
CA ASN A 476 3.15 2.22 -27.11
C ASN A 476 3.25 3.53 -26.31
N GLN A 477 4.44 3.82 -25.79
CA GLN A 477 4.65 5.00 -24.95
C GLN A 477 4.56 6.28 -25.80
N VAL A 478 3.65 7.19 -25.46
CA VAL A 478 3.30 8.40 -26.24
C VAL A 478 4.17 9.59 -25.83
N GLU A 479 4.56 10.45 -26.79
CA GLU A 479 5.22 11.72 -26.50
C GLU A 479 4.20 12.77 -26.03
N ALA A 480 4.07 12.89 -24.71
CA ALA A 480 3.04 13.71 -24.07
C ALA A 480 3.20 15.21 -24.36
N LYS A 481 2.18 15.83 -24.96
CA LYS A 481 2.06 17.30 -25.07
C LYS A 481 1.74 17.94 -23.71
N TYR A 482 1.87 19.27 -23.64
CA TYR A 482 1.63 20.05 -22.42
C TYR A 482 0.26 19.78 -21.75
N PRO A 483 -0.88 19.68 -22.46
CA PRO A 483 -2.18 19.41 -21.83
C PRO A 483 -2.21 18.08 -21.07
N ALA A 484 -1.58 17.03 -21.59
CA ALA A 484 -1.50 15.72 -20.93
C ALA A 484 -0.62 15.72 -19.67
N ILE A 485 0.44 16.54 -19.67
CA ILE A 485 1.30 16.73 -18.50
C ILE A 485 0.56 17.54 -17.42
N ALA A 486 -0.16 18.59 -17.81
CA ALA A 486 -1.00 19.39 -16.92
C ALA A 486 -2.13 18.54 -16.31
N PHE A 487 -2.82 17.72 -17.11
CA PHE A 487 -3.83 16.76 -16.64
C PHE A 487 -3.27 15.79 -15.59
N LYS A 488 -2.06 15.24 -15.81
CA LYS A 488 -1.42 14.37 -14.82
C LYS A 488 -1.13 15.12 -13.51
N GLN A 489 -0.72 16.39 -13.57
CA GLN A 489 -0.48 17.21 -12.38
C GLN A 489 -1.79 17.57 -11.66
N GLN A 490 -2.85 17.95 -12.39
CA GLN A 490 -4.19 18.17 -11.85
C GLN A 490 -4.72 16.91 -11.14
N LEU A 491 -4.62 15.74 -11.78
CA LEU A 491 -5.05 14.46 -11.20
C LEU A 491 -4.24 14.06 -9.97
N THR A 492 -2.93 14.38 -9.94
CA THR A 492 -2.08 14.17 -8.76
C THR A 492 -2.57 15.03 -7.58
N ALA A 493 -2.72 16.34 -7.79
CA ALA A 493 -3.21 17.24 -6.76
C ALA A 493 -4.65 16.90 -6.30
N LEU A 494 -5.48 16.36 -7.20
CA LEU A 494 -6.82 15.87 -6.88
C LEU A 494 -6.79 14.62 -5.99
N LEU A 495 -5.91 13.66 -6.29
CA LEU A 495 -5.67 12.48 -5.45
C LEU A 495 -5.17 12.87 -4.05
N GLU A 496 -4.22 13.80 -3.98
CA GLU A 496 -3.68 14.35 -2.73
C GLU A 496 -4.77 15.08 -1.92
N LYS A 497 -5.62 15.87 -2.58
CA LYS A 497 -6.79 16.54 -1.98
C LYS A 497 -7.78 15.52 -1.40
N VAL A 498 -8.16 14.49 -2.16
CA VAL A 498 -9.13 13.46 -1.71
C VAL A 498 -8.57 12.66 -0.53
N TYR A 499 -7.32 12.21 -0.60
CA TYR A 499 -6.63 11.56 0.51
C TYR A 499 -6.58 12.48 1.76
N GLY A 500 -6.28 13.77 1.56
CA GLY A 500 -6.26 14.78 2.61
C GLY A 500 -7.62 14.99 3.30
N ILE A 501 -8.72 14.95 2.55
CA ILE A 501 -10.10 15.06 3.09
C ILE A 501 -10.46 13.82 3.89
N ILE A 502 -10.23 12.60 3.37
CA ILE A 502 -10.48 11.35 4.11
C ILE A 502 -9.69 11.36 5.44
N ARG A 503 -8.41 11.72 5.40
CA ARG A 503 -7.57 11.87 6.59
C ARG A 503 -8.10 12.91 7.56
N HIS A 504 -8.59 14.06 7.07
CA HIS A 504 -9.18 15.09 7.91
C HIS A 504 -10.48 14.61 8.59
N ASN A 505 -11.37 13.93 7.86
CA ASN A 505 -12.61 13.39 8.40
C ASN A 505 -12.34 12.40 9.56
N LEU A 506 -11.37 11.50 9.39
CA LEU A 506 -10.96 10.59 10.48
C LEU A 506 -10.36 11.32 11.67
N LYS A 507 -9.48 12.33 11.46
CA LYS A 507 -8.95 13.17 12.55
C LYS A 507 -10.08 13.92 13.29
N LYS A 508 -11.08 14.41 12.57
CA LYS A 508 -12.28 15.11 13.06
C LYS A 508 -13.19 14.19 13.89
N GLU A 509 -13.42 12.95 13.45
CA GLU A 509 -14.21 11.94 14.17
C GLU A 509 -13.49 11.43 15.45
N LEU A 510 -12.16 11.23 15.38
CA LEU A 510 -11.38 10.69 16.48
C LEU A 510 -11.05 11.72 17.59
N SER A 511 -10.79 12.99 17.21
CA SER A 511 -10.41 14.07 18.13
C SER A 511 -11.24 14.17 19.43
N PRO A 512 -12.59 14.23 19.40
CA PRO A 512 -13.38 14.33 20.63
C PRO A 512 -13.20 13.11 21.55
N LEU A 513 -13.12 11.89 20.98
CA LEU A 513 -12.94 10.66 21.76
C LEU A 513 -11.55 10.59 22.40
N LEU A 514 -10.50 10.97 21.66
CA LEU A 514 -9.13 10.98 22.16
C LEU A 514 -8.95 11.89 23.39
N SER A 515 -9.66 13.02 23.46
CA SER A 515 -9.62 13.93 24.61
C SER A 515 -10.09 13.27 25.93
N LEU A 516 -11.06 12.35 25.82
CA LEU A 516 -11.65 11.58 26.92
C LEU A 516 -10.80 10.35 27.30
N CYS A 517 -10.12 9.73 26.32
CA CYS A 517 -9.32 8.52 26.49
C CYS A 517 -8.07 8.66 27.38
N ILE A 518 -7.77 9.86 27.87
CA ILE A 518 -6.61 10.16 28.73
C ILE A 518 -6.93 10.12 30.23
N GLN A 519 -8.20 10.30 30.62
CA GLN A 519 -8.60 10.26 32.04
C GLN A 519 -9.50 9.05 32.29
N ALA A 520 -9.07 8.19 33.22
CA ALA A 520 -9.88 7.11 33.73
C ALA A 520 -11.18 7.68 34.33
N PRO A 521 -12.38 7.24 33.88
CA PRO A 521 -13.65 7.69 34.43
C PRO A 521 -13.72 7.40 35.94
N ARG A 522 -13.59 8.46 36.75
CA ARG A 522 -13.68 8.39 38.21
C ARG A 522 -15.12 8.07 38.62
N THR A 523 -15.47 6.79 38.69
CA THR A 523 -16.71 6.32 39.30
C THR A 523 -16.70 6.70 40.78
N PHE A 524 -17.42 7.75 41.15
CA PHE A 524 -17.64 8.13 42.54
C PHE A 524 -18.49 7.06 43.22
N VAL A 525 -17.85 6.04 43.82
CA VAL A 525 -18.50 5.02 44.64
C VAL A 525 -18.92 5.63 45.97
N VAL A 526 -20.00 6.40 45.93
CA VAL A 526 -20.73 6.83 47.14
C VAL A 526 -21.34 5.58 47.75
N SER A 527 -20.70 5.04 48.78
CA SER A 527 -21.19 3.85 49.50
C SER A 527 -22.25 4.21 50.54
N PRO A 528 -23.50 3.76 50.38
CA PRO A 528 -24.29 3.26 51.49
C PRO A 528 -23.99 1.77 51.72
N ARG A 529 -24.03 1.33 52.98
CA ARG A 529 -23.75 -0.07 53.37
C ARG A 529 -24.70 -1.06 52.71
N GLY A 530 -24.17 -2.06 51.99
CA GLY A 530 -24.94 -3.21 51.49
C GLY A 530 -24.02 -4.22 50.80
N SER A 531 -24.18 -5.52 51.11
CA SER A 531 -23.36 -6.57 50.49
C SER A 531 -23.85 -6.90 49.08
N CYS A 532 -23.02 -6.68 48.07
CA CYS A 532 -23.22 -7.24 46.73
C CYS A 532 -21.89 -7.30 45.97
N SER A 533 -21.30 -8.48 45.83
CA SER A 533 -19.98 -8.69 45.21
C SER A 533 -20.06 -8.77 43.68
N GLN A 534 -20.55 -7.72 43.02
CA GLN A 534 -20.60 -7.63 41.56
C GLN A 534 -19.42 -6.81 41.00
N GLY A 535 -18.34 -7.53 40.69
CA GLY A 535 -17.38 -7.28 39.60
C GLY A 535 -16.83 -5.85 39.36
N PRO A 536 -15.51 -5.60 39.56
CA PRO A 536 -14.87 -4.40 39.00
C PRO A 536 -14.95 -4.34 37.45
N ASP A 537 -15.18 -5.48 36.79
CA ASP A 537 -15.33 -5.60 35.34
C ASP A 537 -16.35 -4.60 34.76
N LEU A 538 -17.52 -4.38 35.38
CA LEU A 538 -18.53 -3.47 34.81
C LEU A 538 -18.05 -2.01 34.74
N ALA A 539 -17.28 -1.55 35.73
CA ALA A 539 -16.70 -0.21 35.73
C ALA A 539 -15.57 -0.08 34.69
N GLN A 540 -14.78 -1.14 34.51
CA GLN A 540 -13.69 -1.18 33.53
C GLN A 540 -14.20 -1.38 32.08
N GLN A 541 -15.31 -2.08 31.90
CA GLN A 541 -16.00 -2.23 30.62
C GLN A 541 -16.69 -0.93 30.20
N ALA A 542 -17.28 -0.19 31.15
CA ALA A 542 -17.83 1.14 30.89
C ALA A 542 -16.76 2.16 30.50
N SER A 543 -15.56 2.12 31.10
CA SER A 543 -14.48 3.04 30.77
C SER A 543 -13.81 2.75 29.41
N MET A 544 -13.75 1.48 29.00
CA MET A 544 -13.26 1.09 27.66
C MET A 544 -14.18 1.51 26.50
N ALA A 545 -15.40 2.00 26.75
CA ALA A 545 -16.36 2.38 25.71
C ALA A 545 -15.80 3.43 24.71
N HIS A 546 -14.97 4.37 25.16
CA HIS A 546 -14.36 5.37 24.26
C HIS A 546 -13.32 4.75 23.32
N TRP A 547 -12.48 3.84 23.83
CA TRP A 547 -11.49 3.11 23.04
C TRP A 547 -12.13 2.16 22.04
N GLN A 548 -13.19 1.43 22.44
CA GLN A 548 -13.97 0.60 21.53
C GLN A 548 -14.68 1.43 20.44
N SER A 549 -15.09 2.67 20.74
CA SER A 549 -15.62 3.60 19.74
C SER A 549 -14.56 4.04 18.72
N ILE A 550 -13.34 4.35 19.18
CA ILE A 550 -12.18 4.63 18.31
C ILE A 550 -11.89 3.45 17.38
N ILE A 551 -11.81 2.23 17.93
CA ILE A 551 -11.58 0.99 17.17
C ILE A 551 -12.69 0.76 16.14
N LYS A 552 -13.95 1.05 16.48
CA LYS A 552 -15.08 0.98 15.55
C LYS A 552 -14.96 1.99 14.40
N ILE A 553 -14.55 3.23 14.66
CA ILE A 553 -14.31 4.25 13.61
C ILE A 553 -13.19 3.81 12.66
N LEU A 554 -12.04 3.37 13.22
CA LEU A 554 -10.91 2.87 12.44
C LEU A 554 -11.31 1.65 11.57
N THR A 555 -12.09 0.73 12.14
CA THR A 555 -12.60 -0.47 11.43
C THR A 555 -13.59 -0.11 10.33
N ASN A 556 -14.54 0.79 10.59
CA ASN A 556 -15.49 1.28 9.58
C ASN A 556 -14.76 1.95 8.41
N SER A 557 -13.77 2.79 8.69
CA SER A 557 -12.94 3.44 7.67
C SER A 557 -12.17 2.41 6.82
N LEU A 558 -11.51 1.44 7.47
CA LEU A 558 -10.81 0.35 6.79
C LEU A 558 -11.75 -0.43 5.85
N ASN A 559 -12.98 -0.70 6.30
CA ASN A 559 -13.97 -1.43 5.51
C ASN A 559 -14.44 -0.63 4.28
N ILE A 560 -14.71 0.68 4.43
CA ILE A 560 -15.07 1.57 3.30
C ILE A 560 -13.95 1.65 2.27
N LEU A 561 -12.69 1.76 2.72
CA LEU A 561 -11.53 1.80 1.82
C LEU A 561 -11.31 0.45 1.10
N LYS A 562 -11.59 -0.67 1.77
CA LYS A 562 -11.53 -2.02 1.17
C LYS A 562 -12.67 -2.29 0.18
N SER A 563 -13.92 -1.90 0.48
CA SER A 563 -15.05 -2.07 -0.44
C SER A 563 -14.89 -1.27 -1.73
N ASN A 564 -14.21 -0.13 -1.66
CA ASN A 564 -13.82 0.70 -2.80
C ASN A 564 -12.47 0.32 -3.43
N TYR A 565 -11.92 -0.85 -3.09
CA TYR A 565 -10.68 -1.40 -3.64
C TYR A 565 -9.51 -0.39 -3.63
N VAL A 566 -9.43 0.47 -2.60
CA VAL A 566 -8.34 1.46 -2.50
C VAL A 566 -7.01 0.71 -2.32
N PRO A 567 -5.98 1.01 -3.12
CA PRO A 567 -4.69 0.32 -3.06
C PRO A 567 -4.12 0.27 -1.63
N ALA A 568 -3.72 -0.93 -1.17
CA ALA A 568 -3.36 -1.18 0.22
C ALA A 568 -2.24 -0.27 0.75
N PHE A 569 -1.31 0.16 -0.10
CA PHE A 569 -0.26 1.10 0.30
C PHE A 569 -0.81 2.48 0.71
N LEU A 570 -1.91 2.96 0.09
CA LEU A 570 -2.58 4.20 0.52
C LEU A 570 -3.29 4.02 1.87
N ILE A 571 -3.92 2.86 2.07
CA ILE A 571 -4.59 2.49 3.33
C ILE A 571 -3.58 2.43 4.47
N CYS A 572 -2.45 1.73 4.26
CA CYS A 572 -1.33 1.66 5.20
C CYS A 572 -0.80 3.06 5.54
N LYS A 573 -0.51 3.89 4.53
CA LYS A 573 -0.04 5.26 4.72
C LYS A 573 -1.02 6.15 5.47
N LEU A 574 -2.33 5.98 5.22
CA LEU A 574 -3.39 6.68 5.96
C LEU A 574 -3.36 6.28 7.44
N PHE A 575 -3.36 4.99 7.76
CA PHE A 575 -3.35 4.54 9.15
C PHE A 575 -2.04 4.88 9.88
N THR A 576 -0.88 4.91 9.20
CA THR A 576 0.35 5.46 9.79
C THR A 576 0.15 6.92 10.23
N GLN A 577 -0.42 7.79 9.38
CA GLN A 577 -0.66 9.19 9.75
C GLN A 577 -1.77 9.37 10.80
N ILE A 578 -2.79 8.50 10.82
CA ILE A 578 -3.81 8.52 11.88
C ILE A 578 -3.23 8.06 13.22
N PHE A 579 -2.36 7.05 13.25
CA PHE A 579 -1.70 6.60 14.48
C PHE A 579 -0.68 7.63 15.00
N SER A 580 0.04 8.32 14.10
CA SER A 580 0.88 9.46 14.47
C SER A 580 0.05 10.61 15.08
N PHE A 581 -1.12 10.91 14.51
CA PHE A 581 -2.06 11.88 15.10
C PHE A 581 -2.60 11.42 16.47
N ILE A 582 -2.97 10.15 16.63
CA ILE A 582 -3.37 9.59 17.93
C ILE A 582 -2.25 9.75 18.96
N ASN A 583 -0.99 9.45 18.58
CA ASN A 583 0.19 9.69 19.42
C ASN A 583 0.27 11.17 19.85
N VAL A 584 0.21 12.10 18.90
CA VAL A 584 0.29 13.56 19.15
C VAL A 584 -0.82 14.01 20.10
N GLN A 585 -2.07 13.68 19.82
CA GLN A 585 -3.23 14.10 20.62
C GLN A 585 -3.17 13.57 22.05
N LEU A 586 -2.88 12.28 22.23
CA LEU A 586 -2.81 11.64 23.55
C LEU A 586 -1.61 12.17 24.35
N PHE A 587 -0.43 12.25 23.73
CA PHE A 587 0.80 12.70 24.39
C PHE A 587 0.73 14.19 24.80
N ASN A 588 0.26 15.06 23.91
CA ASN A 588 0.08 16.48 24.26
C ASN A 588 -0.99 16.65 25.35
N SER A 589 -2.10 15.91 25.29
CA SER A 589 -3.15 15.91 26.31
C SER A 589 -2.70 15.41 27.69
N LEU A 590 -1.64 14.60 27.73
CA LEU A 590 -0.96 14.14 28.94
C LEU A 590 0.01 15.22 29.48
N LEU A 591 0.84 15.82 28.63
CA LEU A 591 1.84 16.84 29.03
C LEU A 591 1.24 18.20 29.43
N LEU A 592 0.04 18.50 28.97
CA LEU A 592 -0.68 19.74 29.30
C LEU A 592 -1.48 19.66 30.62
N ARG A 593 -1.82 18.45 31.09
CA ARG A 593 -2.72 18.24 32.25
C ARG A 593 -2.06 17.43 33.35
N ARG A 594 -1.66 18.09 34.45
CA ARG A 594 -1.03 17.43 35.61
C ARG A 594 -1.84 16.26 36.16
N GLU A 595 -3.17 16.40 36.24
CA GLU A 595 -4.08 15.35 36.72
C GLU A 595 -4.07 14.06 35.90
N CYS A 596 -3.53 14.08 34.68
CA CYS A 596 -3.46 12.90 33.81
C CYS A 596 -2.17 12.09 34.01
N CYS A 597 -1.12 12.70 34.60
CA CYS A 597 0.14 12.04 34.89
C CYS A 597 0.05 11.27 36.21
N SER A 598 -0.66 10.15 36.21
CA SER A 598 -0.86 9.31 37.41
C SER A 598 -0.84 7.82 37.07
N PHE A 599 -0.73 6.96 38.09
CA PHE A 599 -0.70 5.52 37.88
C PHE A 599 -2.00 5.02 37.25
N SER A 600 -3.17 5.38 37.81
CA SER A 600 -4.47 4.88 37.32
C SER A 600 -4.78 5.32 35.88
N ASN A 601 -4.45 6.57 35.54
CA ASN A 601 -4.59 7.08 34.17
C ASN A 601 -3.59 6.41 33.21
N GLY A 602 -2.36 6.10 33.66
CA GLY A 602 -1.41 5.31 32.89
C GLY A 602 -1.97 3.92 32.58
N GLU A 603 -2.41 3.19 33.60
CA GLU A 603 -3.02 1.86 33.49
C GLU A 603 -4.23 1.85 32.52
N PHE A 604 -5.09 2.86 32.59
CA PHE A 604 -6.22 3.06 31.68
C PHE A 604 -5.80 3.31 30.23
N VAL A 605 -4.86 4.24 29.99
CA VAL A 605 -4.36 4.52 28.63
C VAL A 605 -3.62 3.30 28.07
N LYS A 606 -2.89 2.55 28.90
CA LYS A 606 -2.23 1.31 28.47
C LYS A 606 -3.24 0.29 27.96
N ALA A 607 -4.31 0.01 28.69
CA ALA A 607 -5.33 -0.94 28.25
C ALA A 607 -5.92 -0.57 26.88
N GLY A 608 -6.16 0.73 26.63
CA GLY A 608 -6.60 1.22 25.33
C GLY A 608 -5.54 1.15 24.21
N LEU A 609 -4.25 1.31 24.54
CA LEU A 609 -3.14 1.10 23.61
C LEU A 609 -2.93 -0.39 23.28
N ASP A 610 -3.08 -1.28 24.25
CA ASP A 610 -2.98 -2.73 24.08
C ASP A 610 -4.12 -3.24 23.15
N GLU A 611 -5.33 -2.67 23.25
CA GLU A 611 -6.44 -2.91 22.30
C GLU A 611 -6.13 -2.37 20.88
N LEU A 612 -5.41 -1.25 20.75
CA LEU A 612 -4.94 -0.77 19.44
C LEU A 612 -3.81 -1.65 18.86
N GLU A 613 -2.92 -2.21 19.69
CA GLU A 613 -1.96 -3.24 19.25
C GLU A 613 -2.70 -4.46 18.70
N HIS A 614 -3.74 -4.90 19.42
CA HIS A 614 -4.57 -6.03 19.00
C HIS A 614 -5.30 -5.76 17.68
N TRP A 615 -5.85 -4.56 17.50
CA TRP A 615 -6.46 -4.14 16.22
C TRP A 615 -5.43 -4.17 15.08
N CYS A 616 -4.25 -3.58 15.27
CA CYS A 616 -3.17 -3.62 14.29
C CYS A 616 -2.71 -5.05 13.94
N PHE A 617 -2.75 -5.98 14.90
CA PHE A 617 -2.41 -7.39 14.68
C PHE A 617 -3.47 -8.16 13.87
N TRP A 618 -4.75 -7.77 13.95
CA TRP A 618 -5.82 -8.37 13.14
C TRP A 618 -5.90 -7.83 11.71
N LEU A 619 -5.33 -6.65 11.44
CA LEU A 619 -5.07 -6.22 10.07
C LEU A 619 -3.97 -7.10 9.47
N THR A 620 -4.11 -7.50 8.19
CA THR A 620 -2.99 -8.12 7.49
C THR A 620 -1.83 -7.12 7.39
N GLU A 621 -0.60 -7.65 7.42
CA GLU A 621 0.66 -6.88 7.43
C GLU A 621 0.71 -5.81 6.31
N GLU A 622 0.05 -6.09 5.19
CA GLU A 622 -0.16 -5.21 4.03
C GLU A 622 -0.89 -3.88 4.35
N TYR A 623 -1.87 -3.89 5.27
CA TYR A 623 -2.63 -2.70 5.67
C TYR A 623 -2.12 -2.08 6.98
N ALA A 624 -1.55 -2.87 7.89
CA ALA A 624 -1.04 -2.36 9.17
C ALA A 624 0.28 -1.60 9.03
N GLY A 625 1.22 -2.15 8.24
CA GLY A 625 2.55 -1.58 8.06
C GLY A 625 3.24 -1.22 9.38
N SER A 626 3.80 0.00 9.45
CA SER A 626 4.47 0.54 10.64
C SER A 626 3.57 1.43 11.52
N ALA A 627 2.24 1.38 11.39
CA ALA A 627 1.35 2.30 12.11
C ALA A 627 1.49 2.22 13.64
N TRP A 628 1.78 1.02 14.17
CA TRP A 628 1.99 0.78 15.61
C TRP A 628 3.27 1.45 16.17
N ASP A 629 4.27 1.69 15.33
CA ASP A 629 5.54 2.32 15.74
C ASP A 629 5.39 3.85 15.94
N GLU A 630 4.36 4.46 15.37
CA GLU A 630 4.08 5.90 15.52
C GLU A 630 3.60 6.25 16.94
N LEU A 631 2.98 5.30 17.65
CA LEU A 631 2.51 5.44 19.04
C LEU A 631 3.65 5.43 20.09
N LYS A 632 4.92 5.45 19.66
CA LYS A 632 6.11 5.34 20.54
C LYS A 632 6.13 6.33 21.70
N HIS A 633 5.74 7.60 21.51
CA HIS A 633 5.88 8.63 22.55
C HIS A 633 4.85 8.42 23.67
N ILE A 634 3.57 8.20 23.32
CA ILE A 634 2.55 7.89 24.33
C ILE A 634 2.81 6.53 25.01
N ARG A 635 3.26 5.51 24.26
CA ARG A 635 3.62 4.20 24.82
C ARG A 635 4.76 4.28 25.83
N GLN A 636 5.82 5.03 25.54
CA GLN A 636 6.94 5.23 26.48
C GLN A 636 6.53 6.07 27.69
N ALA A 637 5.78 7.16 27.49
CA ALA A 637 5.27 7.98 28.60
C ALA A 637 4.38 7.16 29.55
N VAL A 638 3.47 6.35 29.02
CA VAL A 638 2.59 5.47 29.81
C VAL A 638 3.39 4.35 30.50
N THR A 639 4.41 3.78 29.83
CA THR A 639 5.33 2.83 30.46
C THR A 639 6.05 3.45 31.66
N LEU A 640 6.51 4.70 31.54
CA LEU A 640 7.15 5.45 32.63
C LEU A 640 6.16 5.77 33.78
N LEU A 641 4.88 6.01 33.50
CA LEU A 641 3.85 6.22 34.53
C LEU A 641 3.53 4.94 35.32
N ILE A 642 3.53 3.78 34.67
CA ILE A 642 3.17 2.48 35.29
C ILE A 642 4.35 1.81 35.99
N LEU A 643 5.60 2.11 35.61
CA LEU A 643 6.82 1.51 36.17
C LEU A 643 6.79 1.48 37.72
N GLU A 644 6.92 0.32 38.34
CA GLU A 644 6.69 0.15 39.79
C GLU A 644 7.87 0.69 40.64
N GLU A 645 9.10 0.52 40.15
CA GLU A 645 10.33 0.83 40.88
C GLU A 645 10.95 2.20 40.52
N LYS A 646 10.14 3.23 40.21
CA LYS A 646 10.63 4.54 39.69
C LYS A 646 11.76 5.17 40.51
N HIS A 647 11.76 4.92 41.82
CA HIS A 647 12.69 5.47 42.80
C HIS A 647 14.08 4.82 42.84
N SER A 648 14.28 3.65 42.24
CA SER A 648 15.58 2.94 42.24
C SER A 648 16.38 3.09 40.94
N ARG A 649 15.78 3.73 39.92
CA ARG A 649 16.31 3.76 38.54
C ARG A 649 17.22 4.94 38.27
N SER A 650 18.34 4.68 37.60
CA SER A 650 19.25 5.71 37.11
C SER A 650 18.65 6.50 35.93
N LEU A 651 19.16 7.72 35.71
CA LEU A 651 18.77 8.52 34.54
C LEU A 651 19.08 7.82 33.21
N THR A 652 20.16 7.04 33.18
CA THR A 652 20.56 6.22 32.02
C THR A 652 19.54 5.13 31.73
N GLU A 653 19.11 4.33 32.71
CA GLU A 653 18.04 3.32 32.49
C GLU A 653 16.75 3.98 31.99
N ILE A 654 16.32 5.08 32.62
CA ILE A 654 15.08 5.79 32.25
C ILE A 654 15.15 6.30 30.80
N THR A 655 16.30 6.82 30.37
CA THR A 655 16.46 7.38 29.02
C THR A 655 16.67 6.27 27.97
N ASP A 656 17.59 5.35 28.22
CA ASP A 656 18.12 4.45 27.20
C ASP A 656 17.32 3.13 27.10
N ASP A 657 16.88 2.56 28.23
CA ASP A 657 16.14 1.29 28.27
C ASP A 657 14.62 1.47 28.17
N PHE A 658 14.07 2.52 28.82
CA PHE A 658 12.61 2.71 28.91
C PHE A 658 12.05 3.75 27.94
N CYS A 659 12.70 4.91 27.77
CA CYS A 659 12.13 6.07 27.05
C CYS A 659 13.01 6.68 25.93
N PRO A 660 13.65 5.91 25.03
CA PRO A 660 14.63 6.43 24.07
C PRO A 660 14.06 7.29 22.93
N ALA A 661 12.73 7.51 22.87
CA ALA A 661 12.09 8.45 21.94
C ALA A 661 11.57 9.73 22.62
N LEU A 662 11.71 9.87 23.95
CA LEU A 662 11.28 11.07 24.68
C LEU A 662 12.45 12.05 24.85
N SER A 663 12.20 13.35 24.62
CA SER A 663 13.21 14.37 24.86
C SER A 663 13.48 14.57 26.36
N MET A 664 14.66 15.10 26.71
CA MET A 664 14.99 15.41 28.12
C MET A 664 13.99 16.40 28.76
N GLN A 665 13.43 17.32 27.96
CA GLN A 665 12.36 18.23 28.38
C GLN A 665 11.07 17.46 28.70
N GLN A 666 10.66 16.54 27.81
CA GLN A 666 9.47 15.71 27.96
C GLN A 666 9.58 14.77 29.18
N LEU A 667 10.73 14.11 29.35
CA LEU A 667 11.03 13.29 30.52
C LEU A 667 10.95 14.09 31.82
N TYR A 668 11.60 15.26 31.87
CA TYR A 668 11.53 16.16 33.03
C TYR A 668 10.09 16.62 33.31
N ARG A 669 9.30 16.92 32.26
CA ARG A 669 7.90 17.35 32.37
C ARG A 669 6.98 16.24 32.90
N ILE A 670 7.11 15.00 32.42
CA ILE A 670 6.35 13.85 32.96
C ILE A 670 6.76 13.60 34.42
N SER A 671 8.07 13.53 34.69
CA SER A 671 8.64 13.24 36.01
C SER A 671 8.21 14.23 37.09
N THR A 672 8.06 15.51 36.74
CA THR A 672 7.65 16.58 37.68
C THR A 672 6.14 16.75 37.82
N MET A 673 5.34 16.17 36.91
CA MET A 673 3.88 16.18 37.01
C MET A 673 3.30 14.90 37.65
N TYR A 674 4.07 13.80 37.66
CA TYR A 674 3.65 12.50 38.21
C TYR A 674 3.04 12.60 39.62
N CYS A 675 1.93 11.91 39.82
CA CYS A 675 1.25 11.74 41.10
C CYS A 675 0.75 10.29 41.21
N ASP A 676 1.21 9.52 42.20
CA ASP A 676 0.61 8.22 42.47
C ASP A 676 -0.73 8.40 43.19
N ASP A 677 -1.78 7.82 42.63
CA ASP A 677 -3.17 7.91 43.06
C ASP A 677 -3.77 6.55 43.51
N LYS A 678 -2.98 5.48 43.52
CA LYS A 678 -3.44 4.09 43.74
C LYS A 678 -2.66 3.32 44.80
N TYR A 679 -1.34 3.50 44.86
CA TYR A 679 -0.42 2.74 45.71
C TYR A 679 0.52 3.61 46.55
N GLY A 680 0.64 4.91 46.25
CA GLY A 680 1.56 5.81 46.94
C GLY A 680 3.04 5.53 46.67
N THR A 681 3.38 4.93 45.52
CA THR A 681 4.77 4.66 45.14
C THR A 681 5.58 5.96 45.05
N LEU A 682 6.83 5.89 45.53
CA LEU A 682 7.79 6.98 45.36
C LEU A 682 8.06 7.19 43.87
N GLY A 683 7.93 8.44 43.43
CA GLY A 683 8.25 8.86 42.07
C GLY A 683 9.76 8.83 41.78
N ILE A 684 10.13 9.39 40.63
CA ILE A 684 11.53 9.48 40.19
C ILE A 684 12.33 10.35 41.19
N PRO A 685 13.56 9.95 41.61
CA PRO A 685 14.28 10.64 42.68
C PRO A 685 14.57 12.13 42.37
N PRO A 686 14.59 13.02 43.38
CA PRO A 686 14.89 14.43 43.17
C PRO A 686 16.29 14.68 42.60
N GLU A 687 17.25 13.79 42.87
CA GLU A 687 18.59 13.80 42.28
C GLU A 687 18.55 13.52 40.77
N VAL A 688 17.75 12.54 40.34
CA VAL A 688 17.55 12.20 38.93
C VAL A 688 16.82 13.32 38.19
N ILE A 689 15.77 13.90 38.79
CA ILE A 689 15.07 15.08 38.26
C ILE A 689 16.00 16.30 38.16
N SER A 690 16.92 16.47 39.11
CA SER A 690 17.95 17.52 39.06
C SER A 690 18.95 17.27 37.93
N SER A 691 19.38 16.02 37.74
CA SER A 691 20.27 15.63 36.62
C SER A 691 19.61 15.81 35.25
N MET A 692 18.30 15.51 35.11
CA MET A 692 17.51 15.84 33.92
C MET A 692 17.54 17.35 33.64
N ARG A 693 17.30 18.19 34.66
CA ARG A 693 17.35 19.65 34.52
C ARG A 693 18.73 20.14 34.08
N THR A 694 19.81 19.60 34.64
CA THR A 694 21.18 19.96 34.26
C THR A 694 21.45 19.63 32.80
N LYS A 695 21.20 18.38 32.36
CA LYS A 695 21.38 17.98 30.95
C LYS A 695 20.54 18.81 29.98
N MET A 696 19.32 19.18 30.38
CA MET A 696 18.41 20.03 29.60
C MET A 696 19.00 21.44 29.36
N ILE A 697 19.68 22.01 30.36
CA ILE A 697 20.34 23.33 30.27
C ILE A 697 21.66 23.25 29.49
N GLU A 698 22.47 22.20 29.73
CA GLU A 698 23.75 22.00 29.03
C GLU A 698 23.56 21.83 27.51
N GLY A 699 22.52 21.09 27.11
CA GLY A 699 22.16 20.89 25.70
C GLY A 699 21.62 22.13 24.98
N SER A 700 21.14 23.15 25.71
CA SER A 700 20.55 24.38 25.13
C SER A 700 21.57 25.52 24.94
N SER A 701 22.86 25.23 24.90
CA SER A 701 23.98 26.20 24.89
C SER A 701 24.22 26.91 23.53
N SER A 702 23.18 27.09 22.72
CA SER A 702 23.20 27.83 21.44
C SER A 702 22.22 29.02 21.47
N PRO A 703 22.59 30.23 21.00
CA PRO A 703 21.78 31.45 21.20
C PRO A 703 20.38 31.48 20.54
N SER A 704 20.05 30.52 19.66
CA SER A 704 18.72 30.41 19.04
C SER A 704 17.71 29.63 19.89
N ALA A 705 18.14 28.92 20.94
CA ALA A 705 17.34 27.91 21.63
C ALA A 705 16.21 28.46 22.53
N HIS A 706 15.93 29.76 22.52
CA HIS A 706 14.89 30.35 23.39
C HIS A 706 13.47 29.93 23.00
N ASP A 707 13.23 29.62 21.72
CA ASP A 707 11.98 29.03 21.25
C ASP A 707 11.94 27.50 21.51
N ASP A 708 13.06 26.81 21.32
CA ASP A 708 13.21 25.35 21.54
C ASP A 708 12.94 24.92 22.99
N ILE A 709 13.12 25.82 23.98
CA ILE A 709 12.78 25.57 25.40
C ILE A 709 11.27 25.31 25.60
N ASN A 710 10.40 25.77 24.70
CA ASN A 710 8.96 25.54 24.74
C ASN A 710 8.50 24.33 23.90
N SER A 711 9.37 23.74 23.08
CA SER A 711 9.03 22.67 22.13
C SER A 711 9.00 21.27 22.78
N PHE A 712 8.24 21.14 23.88
CA PHE A 712 8.01 19.85 24.55
C PHE A 712 6.80 19.09 24.00
N LEU A 713 5.90 19.77 23.29
CA LEU A 713 4.76 19.16 22.59
C LEU A 713 5.21 18.53 21.27
N LEU A 714 4.38 17.66 20.71
CA LEU A 714 4.57 17.10 19.37
C LEU A 714 3.67 17.84 18.37
N ASP A 715 4.20 18.13 17.19
CA ASP A 715 3.43 18.66 16.06
C ASP A 715 2.73 17.55 15.27
N ASP A 716 1.61 17.87 14.63
CA ASP A 716 0.87 16.97 13.75
C ASP A 716 1.33 17.16 12.30
N ASP A 717 1.83 16.09 11.64
CA ASP A 717 2.27 16.18 10.25
C ASP A 717 1.09 16.16 9.27
N PHE A 718 1.00 17.23 8.47
CA PHE A 718 0.01 17.39 7.40
C PHE A 718 0.54 17.00 6.01
N SER A 719 1.81 16.60 5.87
CA SER A 719 2.42 16.21 4.59
C SER A 719 1.70 15.06 3.89
N ILE A 720 1.91 14.90 2.58
CA ILE A 720 1.50 13.70 1.84
C ILE A 720 2.63 12.66 1.95
N PRO A 721 2.37 11.44 2.48
CA PRO A 721 3.44 10.53 2.89
C PRO A 721 3.88 9.55 1.77
N PHE A 722 3.59 9.88 0.51
CA PHE A 722 3.91 9.09 -0.69
C PHE A 722 4.19 10.03 -1.87
N SER A 723 4.98 9.57 -2.86
CA SER A 723 5.12 10.27 -4.15
C SER A 723 4.45 9.52 -5.29
N VAL A 724 4.18 10.23 -6.39
CA VAL A 724 3.63 9.67 -7.64
C VAL A 724 4.47 8.49 -8.18
N ASP A 725 5.79 8.53 -8.01
CA ASP A 725 6.68 7.43 -8.40
C ASP A 725 6.55 6.21 -7.48
N ASP A 726 6.05 6.34 -6.25
CA ASP A 726 5.85 5.21 -5.33
C ASP A 726 4.53 4.49 -5.61
N ILE A 727 3.48 5.25 -5.94
CA ILE A 727 2.20 4.72 -6.45
C ILE A 727 2.45 3.74 -7.60
N ALA A 728 3.23 4.17 -8.60
CA ALA A 728 3.50 3.39 -9.81
C ALA A 728 4.43 2.17 -9.59
N LYS A 729 5.27 2.16 -8.54
CA LYS A 729 6.11 1.00 -8.19
C LYS A 729 5.33 -0.12 -7.50
N LEU A 730 4.34 0.24 -6.68
CA LEU A 730 3.60 -0.70 -5.84
C LEU A 730 2.38 -1.29 -6.55
N MET A 731 1.75 -0.55 -7.48
CA MET A 731 0.67 -1.06 -8.32
C MET A 731 1.21 -1.83 -9.53
N VAL A 732 1.62 -3.08 -9.30
CA VAL A 732 2.24 -3.97 -10.31
C VAL A 732 1.21 -4.47 -11.34
N HIS A 733 0.08 -5.02 -10.91
CA HIS A 733 -0.95 -5.57 -11.81
C HIS A 733 -2.00 -4.53 -12.18
N VAL A 734 -1.86 -3.99 -13.39
CA VAL A 734 -2.86 -3.19 -14.12
C VAL A 734 -2.76 -3.63 -15.57
N ASP A 735 -3.63 -4.56 -15.97
CA ASP A 735 -3.79 -4.97 -17.38
C ASP A 735 -5.04 -4.31 -17.96
N VAL A 736 -4.96 -3.91 -19.23
CA VAL A 736 -5.98 -3.15 -19.96
C VAL A 736 -6.82 -4.08 -20.84
N ALA A 737 -6.36 -5.29 -21.14
CA ALA A 737 -7.02 -6.21 -22.07
C ALA A 737 -8.34 -6.78 -21.54
N ASP A 738 -8.34 -7.32 -20.31
CA ASP A 738 -9.44 -8.12 -19.77
C ASP A 738 -10.54 -7.28 -19.11
N MET A 739 -11.10 -6.29 -19.83
CA MET A 739 -12.19 -5.45 -19.31
C MET A 739 -13.33 -5.29 -20.32
N ASP A 740 -14.43 -6.00 -20.06
CA ASP A 740 -15.74 -5.73 -20.64
C ASP A 740 -16.26 -4.37 -20.18
N LEU A 741 -16.92 -3.67 -21.09
CA LEU A 741 -17.45 -2.31 -20.90
C LEU A 741 -18.98 -2.29 -20.90
N PRO A 742 -19.63 -1.33 -20.20
CA PRO A 742 -21.04 -1.07 -20.36
C PRO A 742 -21.42 -0.87 -21.84
N PRO A 743 -22.60 -1.35 -22.29
CA PRO A 743 -22.96 -1.40 -23.72
C PRO A 743 -23.03 -0.03 -24.41
N LEU A 744 -23.16 1.06 -23.64
CA LEU A 744 -23.23 2.47 -24.07
C LEU A 744 -22.08 2.96 -24.97
N ILE A 745 -21.00 2.18 -25.15
CA ILE A 745 -19.86 2.54 -26.03
C ILE A 745 -19.66 1.53 -27.19
N GLN A 746 -20.44 0.43 -27.26
CA GLN A 746 -20.19 -0.63 -28.25
C GLN A 746 -20.71 -0.30 -29.67
N GLU A 747 -21.70 0.59 -29.82
CA GLU A 747 -22.42 0.76 -31.10
C GLU A 747 -21.63 1.48 -32.22
N SER A 748 -20.54 2.18 -31.93
CA SER A 748 -19.81 2.98 -32.94
C SER A 748 -18.86 2.16 -33.85
N ASN A 749 -18.52 0.93 -33.50
CA ASN A 749 -17.66 0.07 -34.32
C ASN A 749 -18.41 -0.69 -35.44
N GLY A 750 -19.74 -0.52 -35.54
CA GLY A 750 -20.60 -1.33 -36.41
C GLY A 750 -20.66 -0.96 -37.90
N SER A 751 -19.94 0.06 -38.38
CA SER A 751 -20.17 0.58 -39.74
C SER A 751 -18.95 1.23 -40.44
N LYS A 752 -18.10 0.42 -41.10
CA LYS A 752 -17.41 0.75 -42.37
C LYS A 752 -16.52 -0.38 -42.91
N LEU A 753 -17.12 -1.35 -43.62
CA LEU A 753 -16.44 -2.17 -44.64
C LEU A 753 -17.51 -2.94 -45.43
N GLY A 754 -18.04 -2.33 -46.49
CA GLY A 754 -19.18 -2.90 -47.21
C GLY A 754 -19.92 -1.98 -48.17
N HIS A 755 -19.22 -1.15 -48.94
CA HIS A 755 -19.55 -0.76 -50.32
C HIS A 755 -18.37 0.00 -50.95
#